data_AF-A0A2U2PL28-F1
#
_entry.id   AF-A0A2U2PL28-F1
#
_cell.length_a   1.000
_cell.length_b   1.000
_cell.length_c   1.000
_cell.angle_alpha   90.00
_cell.angle_beta   90.00
_cell.angle_gamma   90.00
#
_symmetry.space_group_name_H-M   'P 1'
#
loop_
_entity.id
_entity.type
_entity.pdbx_description
1 polymer ?
#
loop_
_entity_poly.entity_id
_entity_poly.type
_entity_poly.pdbx_seq_one_letter_code
_entity_poly.pdbx_strand_id
1 'polypeptide(L)'
;MGLKEYVRKRNFNETSEPKSGSGKSKEGLKFVVQRHHASHLHYDFRLELEGVLKSWAVPKGPSLNPKDKRLAMMVEDHPYDYRTFEGVIPAGNYGAGMVTIFDEGTYESLSGKNDEKELKKGLYSGNLKFRLNGKLLKGEFALVKIKNSEDNSWLLIKHRDEYAVDKKFDSESFVPEEIKRKGSDIKKKAKTVMLEESVESGEPEVYRHMPVSKTLTDLPGKEQEWIYERKIKGERVLVYTGDSVKITPVEGTQVGDFGKLNKELKPLKNEAVIDGVIADEGKTKKVLYAFDLIMLDGHELMGLELVKRKKLLQALVEKLEKPAIVYNVDYPGPLEDVLKRAEENKWYGVIAKQKSGLYDGSNAEEQWVEIKKAEEIKDQKKMKKSGAGHTQKDKRAISSDAGKPDKKAGELEESFGRKKVKLTNLDKLYWKKEKISKGDLLDYYREIADYILPYLKDRPLSLNRHPNGIDAPGFFQKDLDVDQIPSWIKYAPLFSESNNKDIDYLICNDLPTLLWMVNLGCIEINPWLSTYKKPENPVFAVMDLDPNDVDDFTEVVRVALTARDILEQMGIRPYIKTSGSRGLHIFIHPGAKYDYEIVKNFIHYLGQLIHSQHPDTTSLERSPSKRKKKIYLDFLQNRRGQTIAAPYSARPKPGATVSTPLEWDEVNESLDIKKFTIFNTLKRLREKGDLWKDITSDKADLKAALKK
;
A
#
# COMPACT_ATOMS: atom_id res chain seq x y z
N MET A 1 -10.42 6.40 20.54
CA MET A 1 -9.48 5.26 20.65
C MET A 1 -9.00 5.22 22.09
N GLY A 2 -8.45 4.12 22.59
CA GLY A 2 -7.86 4.12 23.94
C GLY A 2 -6.45 4.71 23.93
N LEU A 3 -5.85 4.95 25.10
CA LEU A 3 -4.44 5.34 25.26
C LEU A 3 -3.44 4.24 24.84
N LYS A 4 -3.91 3.07 24.40
CA LYS A 4 -3.07 1.92 24.03
C LYS A 4 -2.05 2.25 22.95
N GLU A 5 -2.48 2.96 21.91
CA GLU A 5 -1.60 3.34 20.79
C GLU A 5 -0.60 4.42 21.20
N TYR A 6 -1.01 5.35 22.07
CA TYR A 6 -0.12 6.34 22.66
C TYR A 6 1.00 5.68 23.46
N VAL A 7 0.66 4.77 24.37
CA VAL A 7 1.62 4.04 25.21
C VAL A 7 2.56 3.17 24.38
N ARG A 8 2.07 2.52 23.32
CA ARG A 8 2.87 1.66 22.43
C ARG A 8 3.99 2.42 21.72
N LYS A 9 3.76 3.68 21.37
CA LYS A 9 4.69 4.49 20.57
C LYS A 9 5.77 5.21 21.39
N ARG A 10 5.70 5.23 22.74
CA ARG A 10 6.64 5.97 23.59
C ARG A 10 7.47 5.05 24.48
N ASN A 11 8.73 5.41 24.64
CA ASN A 11 9.59 4.84 25.67
C ASN A 11 9.64 5.78 26.88
N PHE A 12 8.77 5.56 27.86
CA PHE A 12 8.66 6.40 29.07
C PHE A 12 9.87 6.36 30.01
N ASN A 13 10.87 5.52 29.72
CA ASN A 13 12.14 5.57 30.43
C ASN A 13 13.09 6.64 29.88
N GLU A 14 12.80 7.15 28.68
CA GLU A 14 13.63 8.12 27.96
C GLU A 14 12.92 9.46 27.76
N THR A 15 11.58 9.47 27.68
CA THR A 15 10.80 10.70 27.53
C THR A 15 10.15 11.14 28.85
N SER A 16 10.10 12.46 29.09
CA SER A 16 9.37 13.05 30.22
C SER A 16 7.86 13.21 29.97
N GLU A 17 7.38 12.69 28.84
CA GLU A 17 5.96 12.68 28.50
C GLU A 17 5.13 11.87 29.52
N PRO A 18 3.93 12.36 29.90
CA PRO A 18 3.10 11.69 30.90
C PRO A 18 2.51 10.37 30.38
N LYS A 19 2.69 9.28 31.15
CA LYS A 19 2.24 7.92 30.80
C LYS A 19 0.73 7.69 30.98
N SER A 20 0.10 8.42 31.90
CA SER A 20 -1.31 8.26 32.25
C SER A 20 -1.89 9.56 32.82
N GLY A 21 -3.22 9.67 32.80
CA GLY A 21 -3.97 10.78 33.38
C GLY A 21 -5.37 10.83 32.80
N SER A 22 -6.40 10.87 33.66
CA SER A 22 -7.80 10.97 33.24
C SER A 22 -8.42 12.23 33.84
N GLY A 23 -8.90 13.13 32.97
CA GLY A 23 -9.57 14.35 33.40
C GLY A 23 -11.01 14.07 33.84
N LYS A 24 -11.40 14.58 35.01
CA LYS A 24 -12.80 14.91 35.33
C LYS A 24 -12.85 16.41 35.61
N SER A 25 -12.85 17.23 34.56
CA SER A 25 -12.90 18.68 34.76
C SER A 25 -14.21 19.09 35.44
N LYS A 26 -14.10 19.68 36.64
CA LYS A 26 -15.23 20.33 37.34
C LYS A 26 -15.48 21.75 36.81
N GLU A 27 -14.62 22.29 35.94
CA GLU A 27 -14.58 23.69 35.49
C GLU A 27 -14.60 23.82 33.95
N GLY A 28 -15.40 23.00 33.27
CA GLY A 28 -15.58 23.01 31.81
C GLY A 28 -14.47 22.27 31.05
N LEU A 29 -14.76 21.84 29.82
CA LEU A 29 -13.81 21.07 28.99
C LEU A 29 -12.62 21.95 28.59
N LYS A 30 -11.41 21.39 28.63
CA LYS A 30 -10.18 22.12 28.30
C LYS A 30 -9.70 21.84 26.88
N PHE A 31 -9.06 22.84 26.28
CA PHE A 31 -8.29 22.66 25.05
C PHE A 31 -6.85 23.13 25.26
N VAL A 32 -5.95 22.58 24.47
CA VAL A 32 -4.58 23.06 24.37
C VAL A 32 -4.13 22.98 22.92
N VAL A 33 -3.32 23.95 22.51
CA VAL A 33 -2.56 23.92 21.27
C VAL A 33 -1.10 23.95 21.62
N GLN A 34 -0.36 22.91 21.25
CA GLN A 34 1.08 22.83 21.46
C GLN A 34 1.80 23.07 20.15
N ARG A 35 2.75 23.99 20.15
CA ARG A 35 3.72 24.15 19.06
C ARG A 35 4.76 23.05 19.20
N HIS A 36 4.86 22.20 18.18
CA HIS A 36 5.78 21.06 18.16
C HIS A 36 6.82 21.26 17.05
N HIS A 37 8.05 21.58 17.47
CA HIS A 37 9.20 21.72 16.59
C HIS A 37 9.93 20.37 16.48
N ALA A 38 9.28 19.41 15.83
CA ALA A 38 9.84 18.10 15.51
C ALA A 38 10.70 18.16 14.23
N SER A 39 10.80 17.06 13.47
CA SER A 39 11.44 17.05 12.14
C SER A 39 10.90 18.17 11.24
N HIS A 40 9.58 18.36 11.30
CA HIS A 40 8.85 19.49 10.73
C HIS A 40 8.05 20.20 11.83
N LEU A 41 8.00 21.53 11.74
CA LEU A 41 7.18 22.35 12.61
C LEU A 41 5.70 22.12 12.32
N HIS A 42 4.93 21.87 13.36
CA HIS A 42 3.47 21.79 13.33
C HIS A 42 2.87 22.17 14.67
N TYR A 43 1.55 22.25 14.74
CA TYR A 43 0.81 22.56 15.95
C TYR A 43 -0.14 21.42 16.28
N ASP A 44 0.02 20.83 17.45
CA ASP A 44 -0.91 19.84 17.97
C ASP A 44 -2.11 20.54 18.59
N PHE A 45 -3.25 20.47 17.91
CA PHE A 45 -4.53 20.96 18.39
C PHE A 45 -5.25 19.86 19.16
N ARG A 46 -5.56 20.08 20.44
CA ARG A 46 -6.07 19.04 21.34
C ARG A 46 -7.31 19.50 22.11
N LEU A 47 -8.31 18.63 22.16
CA LEU A 47 -9.58 18.85 22.86
C LEU A 47 -9.80 17.75 23.91
N GLU A 48 -10.07 18.12 25.17
CA GLU A 48 -10.50 17.20 26.21
C GLU A 48 -11.88 16.63 25.87
N LEU A 49 -11.98 15.32 25.66
CA LEU A 49 -13.25 14.64 25.45
C LEU A 49 -13.13 13.17 25.87
N GLU A 50 -14.14 12.63 26.57
CA GLU A 50 -14.12 11.24 27.08
C GLU A 50 -12.94 10.98 28.05
N GLY A 51 -12.49 12.00 28.79
CA GLY A 51 -11.41 11.89 29.78
C GLY A 51 -10.00 11.80 29.18
N VAL A 52 -9.85 11.98 27.85
CA VAL A 52 -8.57 11.99 27.12
C VAL A 52 -8.49 13.23 26.21
N LEU A 53 -7.32 13.49 25.63
CA LEU A 53 -7.12 14.55 24.64
C LEU A 53 -7.24 13.99 23.21
N LYS A 54 -8.33 14.33 22.54
CA LYS A 54 -8.50 14.09 21.09
C LYS A 54 -7.59 15.06 20.35
N SER A 55 -6.74 14.57 19.45
CA SER A 55 -5.57 15.31 19.00
C SER A 55 -5.45 15.36 17.48
N TRP A 56 -5.06 16.52 16.95
CA TRP A 56 -4.82 16.75 15.53
C TRP A 56 -3.52 17.51 15.30
N ALA A 57 -2.67 17.02 14.40
CA ALA A 57 -1.51 17.76 13.91
C ALA A 57 -1.93 18.75 12.81
N VAL A 58 -1.67 20.04 13.02
CA VAL A 58 -2.03 21.15 12.12
C VAL A 58 -0.74 21.83 11.62
N PRO A 59 -0.25 21.51 10.41
CA PRO A 59 1.07 21.95 9.95
C PRO A 59 1.28 23.47 9.94
N LYS A 60 0.23 24.23 9.60
CA LYS A 60 0.30 25.70 9.55
C LYS A 60 -0.35 26.38 10.76
N GLY A 61 -0.64 25.63 11.82
CA GLY A 61 -1.36 26.10 12.99
C GLY A 61 -2.82 26.53 12.74
N PRO A 62 -3.59 26.77 13.82
CA PRO A 62 -4.93 27.33 13.75
C PRO A 62 -4.92 28.76 13.18
N SER A 63 -6.08 29.24 12.72
CA SER A 63 -6.22 30.59 12.17
C SER A 63 -7.47 31.28 12.72
N LEU A 64 -7.38 32.59 12.98
CA LEU A 64 -8.54 33.44 13.24
C LEU A 64 -9.16 34.01 11.96
N ASN A 65 -8.60 33.71 10.77
CA ASN A 65 -9.18 34.13 9.50
C ASN A 65 -10.13 33.05 8.95
N PRO A 66 -11.43 33.31 8.79
CA PRO A 66 -12.40 32.34 8.27
C PRO A 66 -12.12 31.84 6.85
N LYS A 67 -11.31 32.56 6.07
CA LYS A 67 -10.91 32.15 4.71
C LYS A 67 -9.84 31.05 4.73
N ASP A 68 -9.15 30.87 5.84
CA ASP A 68 -8.10 29.86 5.96
C ASP A 68 -8.69 28.51 6.36
N LYS A 69 -8.67 27.55 5.43
CA LYS A 69 -9.01 26.15 5.71
C LYS A 69 -7.73 25.41 6.08
N ARG A 70 -7.51 25.14 7.37
CA ARG A 70 -6.28 24.50 7.87
C ARG A 70 -6.43 22.98 7.85
N LEU A 71 -5.53 22.28 7.19
CA LEU A 71 -5.46 20.82 7.25
C LEU A 71 -5.11 20.40 8.69
N ALA A 72 -5.88 19.46 9.23
CA ALA A 72 -5.73 18.91 10.57
C ALA A 72 -5.73 17.37 10.48
N MET A 73 -4.60 16.74 10.77
CA MET A 73 -4.44 15.28 10.70
C MET A 73 -4.72 14.69 12.07
N MET A 74 -5.77 13.87 12.20
CA MET A 74 -6.09 13.26 13.50
C MET A 74 -5.04 12.20 13.87
N VAL A 75 -4.47 12.31 15.06
CA VAL A 75 -3.45 11.39 15.61
C VAL A 75 -4.02 10.58 16.78
N GLU A 76 -3.21 9.73 17.41
CA GLU A 76 -3.65 8.97 18.58
C GLU A 76 -4.16 9.86 19.73
N ASP A 77 -5.07 9.33 20.55
CA ASP A 77 -5.57 10.02 21.74
C ASP A 77 -4.44 10.12 22.79
N HIS A 78 -4.31 11.27 23.45
CA HIS A 78 -3.27 11.52 24.46
C HIS A 78 -3.85 11.52 25.87
N PRO A 79 -3.07 11.18 26.92
CA PRO A 79 -3.54 11.26 28.29
C PRO A 79 -3.87 12.71 28.65
N TYR A 80 -4.82 12.91 29.57
CA TYR A 80 -5.27 14.24 29.94
C TYR A 80 -4.13 15.14 30.43
N ASP A 81 -3.23 14.58 31.24
CA ASP A 81 -2.10 15.29 31.84
C ASP A 81 -1.07 15.76 30.79
N TYR A 82 -1.12 15.22 29.57
CA TYR A 82 -0.31 15.72 28.44
C TYR A 82 -0.61 17.18 28.10
N ARG A 83 -1.77 17.71 28.54
CA ARG A 83 -2.16 19.10 28.26
C ARG A 83 -1.14 20.13 28.79
N THR A 84 -0.47 19.83 29.89
CA THR A 84 0.49 20.72 30.55
C THR A 84 1.92 20.44 30.14
N PHE A 85 2.14 19.49 29.24
CA PHE A 85 3.48 19.10 28.85
C PHE A 85 4.13 20.20 28.00
N GLU A 86 5.26 20.69 28.49
CA GLU A 86 6.23 21.49 27.75
C GLU A 86 7.61 20.91 28.02
N GLY A 87 8.44 20.82 26.99
CA GLY A 87 9.75 20.21 27.13
C GLY A 87 10.34 19.77 25.81
N VAL A 88 11.50 19.13 25.90
CA VAL A 88 12.17 18.53 24.74
C VAL A 88 11.96 17.03 24.82
N ILE A 89 11.30 16.48 23.80
CA ILE A 89 11.24 15.03 23.59
C ILE A 89 12.60 14.63 23.00
N PRO A 90 13.38 13.75 23.66
CA PRO A 90 14.74 13.43 23.24
C PRO A 90 14.81 12.84 21.83
N ALA A 91 15.95 13.00 21.18
CA ALA A 91 16.22 12.37 19.89
C ALA A 91 16.06 10.84 19.97
N GLY A 92 15.60 10.21 18.89
CA GLY A 92 15.31 8.76 18.83
C GLY A 92 13.92 8.37 19.35
N ASN A 93 13.23 9.25 20.09
CA ASN A 93 11.87 9.01 20.56
C ASN A 93 10.81 9.49 19.55
N TYR A 94 9.63 8.86 19.56
CA TYR A 94 8.53 9.22 18.67
C TYR A 94 8.06 10.65 18.95
N GLY A 95 8.14 11.54 17.96
CA GLY A 95 7.85 12.95 18.15
C GLY A 95 9.02 13.76 18.75
N ALA A 96 10.26 13.28 18.64
CA ALA A 96 11.46 14.01 19.05
C ALA A 96 11.43 15.47 18.59
N GLY A 97 11.69 16.39 19.52
CA GLY A 97 11.61 17.82 19.27
C GLY A 97 11.10 18.62 20.47
N MET A 98 11.15 19.94 20.35
CA MET A 98 10.67 20.85 21.40
C MET A 98 9.16 21.03 21.30
N VAL A 99 8.47 20.84 22.42
CA VAL A 99 7.04 21.06 22.60
C VAL A 99 6.85 22.25 23.54
N THR A 100 6.08 23.24 23.11
CA THR A 100 5.69 24.39 23.94
C THR A 100 4.20 24.67 23.78
N ILE A 101 3.53 25.18 24.80
CA ILE A 101 2.13 25.57 24.73
C ILE A 101 2.02 26.87 23.92
N PHE A 102 1.28 26.82 22.82
CA PHE A 102 0.96 27.98 22.00
C PHE A 102 -0.26 28.72 22.55
N ASP A 103 -1.31 27.99 22.91
CA ASP A 103 -2.50 28.55 23.55
C ASP A 103 -3.23 27.45 24.36
N GLU A 104 -3.96 27.86 25.38
CA GLU A 104 -4.78 26.96 26.18
C GLU A 104 -5.98 27.70 26.76
N GLY A 105 -7.03 26.96 27.10
CA GLY A 105 -8.22 27.53 27.71
C GLY A 105 -9.34 26.52 27.87
N THR A 106 -10.56 27.04 28.00
CA THR A 106 -11.78 26.22 28.01
C THR A 106 -12.43 26.22 26.65
N TYR A 107 -13.20 25.18 26.36
CA TYR A 107 -14.06 25.14 25.18
C TYR A 107 -15.42 24.51 25.51
N GLU A 108 -16.42 24.86 24.72
CA GLU A 108 -17.80 24.42 24.87
C GLU A 108 -18.43 24.08 23.52
N SER A 109 -19.53 23.33 23.53
CA SER A 109 -20.34 23.20 22.31
C SER A 109 -20.97 24.54 21.95
N LEU A 110 -21.35 24.74 20.69
CA LEU A 110 -22.01 25.98 20.29
C LEU A 110 -23.39 26.20 20.96
N SER A 111 -24.00 25.13 21.49
CA SER A 111 -25.32 25.19 22.14
C SER A 111 -25.25 25.51 23.64
N GLY A 112 -24.09 25.36 24.29
CA GLY A 112 -23.87 25.61 25.73
C GLY A 112 -24.69 24.73 26.69
N LYS A 113 -25.31 23.65 26.20
CA LYS A 113 -26.09 22.68 26.99
C LYS A 113 -25.74 21.25 26.57
N ASN A 114 -25.52 20.36 27.53
CA ASN A 114 -25.14 18.95 27.29
C ASN A 114 -23.86 18.79 26.42
N ASP A 115 -22.90 19.70 26.61
CA ASP A 115 -21.74 19.93 25.75
C ASP A 115 -21.02 18.65 25.33
N GLU A 116 -20.70 17.78 26.29
CA GLU A 116 -19.92 16.58 26.00
C GLU A 116 -20.66 15.60 25.06
N LYS A 117 -21.99 15.53 25.14
CA LYS A 117 -22.79 14.65 24.29
C LYS A 117 -22.85 15.16 22.84
N GLU A 118 -23.00 16.47 22.67
CA GLU A 118 -23.02 17.09 21.34
C GLU A 118 -21.64 17.06 20.68
N LEU A 119 -20.58 17.37 21.43
CA LEU A 119 -19.21 17.29 20.96
C LEU A 119 -18.84 15.85 20.57
N LYS A 120 -19.25 14.84 21.33
CA LYS A 120 -19.12 13.42 20.92
C LYS A 120 -19.82 13.15 19.60
N LYS A 121 -21.08 13.57 19.46
CA LYS A 121 -21.83 13.39 18.21
C LYS A 121 -21.15 14.09 17.03
N GLY A 122 -20.64 15.30 17.22
CA GLY A 122 -19.89 16.05 16.21
C GLY A 122 -18.61 15.34 15.78
N LEU A 123 -17.83 14.83 16.74
CA LEU A 123 -16.62 14.05 16.47
C LEU A 123 -16.92 12.77 15.68
N TYR A 124 -17.91 11.97 16.11
CA TYR A 124 -18.25 10.71 15.43
C TYR A 124 -18.93 10.90 14.06
N SER A 125 -19.67 12.00 13.87
CA SER A 125 -20.27 12.34 12.58
C SER A 125 -19.30 13.02 11.61
N GLY A 126 -18.10 13.37 12.07
CA GLY A 126 -17.10 14.07 11.25
C GLY A 126 -17.37 15.56 11.06
N ASN A 127 -18.18 16.18 11.93
CA ASN A 127 -18.49 17.60 11.90
C ASN A 127 -18.62 18.13 13.33
N LEU A 128 -17.49 18.48 13.91
CA LEU A 128 -17.36 18.92 15.29
C LEU A 128 -17.31 20.45 15.33
N LYS A 129 -18.27 21.07 16.00
CA LYS A 129 -18.36 22.54 16.14
C LYS A 129 -18.28 22.92 17.62
N PHE A 130 -17.51 23.96 17.90
CA PHE A 130 -17.20 24.36 19.27
C PHE A 130 -16.78 25.82 19.35
N ARG A 131 -16.85 26.39 20.55
CA ARG A 131 -16.35 27.72 20.88
C ARG A 131 -15.13 27.59 21.77
N LEU A 132 -14.03 28.23 21.36
CA LEU A 132 -12.80 28.31 22.15
C LEU A 132 -12.79 29.61 22.97
N ASN A 133 -12.35 29.50 24.22
CA ASN A 133 -12.09 30.60 25.12
C ASN A 133 -10.63 30.53 25.59
N GLY A 134 -9.70 30.78 24.66
CA GLY A 134 -8.25 30.85 24.91
C GLY A 134 -7.73 32.26 25.13
N LYS A 135 -6.40 32.37 25.26
CA LYS A 135 -5.72 33.68 25.28
C LYS A 135 -5.62 34.26 23.88
N LEU A 136 -5.30 33.42 22.89
CA LEU A 136 -5.17 33.79 21.47
C LEU A 136 -6.36 33.33 20.63
N LEU A 137 -6.77 32.08 20.78
CA LEU A 137 -7.83 31.45 20.01
C LEU A 137 -9.16 31.65 20.74
N LYS A 138 -9.99 32.52 20.17
CA LYS A 138 -11.31 32.86 20.69
C LYS A 138 -12.40 32.69 19.64
N GLY A 139 -13.60 32.42 20.10
CA GLY A 139 -14.78 32.33 19.25
C GLY A 139 -14.98 30.94 18.65
N GLU A 140 -15.78 30.87 17.61
CA GLU A 140 -16.34 29.65 17.05
C GLU A 140 -15.45 29.03 15.97
N PHE A 141 -15.30 27.71 16.04
CA PHE A 141 -14.52 26.89 15.12
C PHE A 141 -15.29 25.62 14.74
N ALA A 142 -14.86 25.01 13.65
CA ALA A 142 -15.31 23.70 13.20
C ALA A 142 -14.13 22.82 12.78
N LEU A 143 -14.18 21.56 13.18
CA LEU A 143 -13.39 20.45 12.64
C LEU A 143 -14.31 19.63 11.74
N VAL A 144 -14.02 19.58 10.44
CA VAL A 144 -14.81 18.85 9.44
C VAL A 144 -13.96 17.76 8.80
N LYS A 145 -14.40 16.50 8.91
CA LYS A 145 -13.73 15.35 8.31
C LYS A 145 -13.92 15.36 6.80
N ILE A 146 -12.84 15.17 6.06
CA ILE A 146 -12.87 15.13 4.59
C ILE A 146 -13.44 13.78 4.14
N LYS A 147 -14.60 13.81 3.46
CA LYS A 147 -15.24 12.61 2.90
C LYS A 147 -14.34 11.99 1.81
N ASN A 148 -14.21 10.67 1.81
CA ASN A 148 -13.38 9.89 0.88
C ASN A 148 -11.85 10.07 1.04
N SER A 149 -11.35 10.48 2.20
CA SER A 149 -9.93 10.38 2.55
C SER A 149 -9.65 9.10 3.32
N GLU A 150 -8.64 8.32 2.91
CA GLU A 150 -8.20 7.11 3.61
C GLU A 150 -7.36 7.44 4.88
N ASP A 151 -7.01 8.72 5.11
CA ASP A 151 -5.95 9.15 6.06
C ASP A 151 -6.42 9.94 7.30
N ASN A 152 -7.66 9.73 7.80
CA ASN A 152 -8.15 10.45 8.99
C ASN A 152 -8.00 12.00 8.92
N SER A 153 -8.13 12.57 7.71
CA SER A 153 -7.90 14.00 7.47
C SER A 153 -9.11 14.88 7.81
N TRP A 154 -8.87 16.00 8.48
CA TRP A 154 -9.87 16.99 8.85
C TRP A 154 -9.47 18.39 8.36
N LEU A 155 -10.44 19.30 8.34
CA LEU A 155 -10.23 20.72 8.17
C LEU A 155 -10.62 21.44 9.45
N LEU A 156 -9.69 22.20 10.01
CA LEU A 156 -9.94 23.16 11.08
C LEU A 156 -10.28 24.52 10.44
N ILE A 157 -11.46 25.04 10.74
CA ILE A 157 -12.04 26.22 10.10
C ILE A 157 -12.57 27.16 11.18
N LYS A 158 -12.19 28.44 11.10
CA LYS A 158 -12.76 29.51 11.92
C LYS A 158 -14.10 29.97 11.36
N HIS A 159 -15.12 30.09 12.19
CA HIS A 159 -16.37 30.74 11.79
C HIS A 159 -16.24 32.27 11.83
N ARG A 160 -17.10 32.94 11.08
CA ARG A 160 -17.18 34.41 11.10
C ARG A 160 -17.97 34.86 12.33
N ASP A 161 -17.27 35.41 13.31
CA ASP A 161 -17.80 35.97 14.55
C ASP A 161 -17.01 37.23 14.96
N GLU A 162 -17.25 37.76 16.15
CA GLU A 162 -16.61 38.98 16.66
C GLU A 162 -15.07 38.87 16.86
N TYR A 163 -14.52 37.66 16.90
CA TYR A 163 -13.07 37.42 17.05
C TYR A 163 -12.38 37.10 15.71
N ALA A 164 -13.13 37.02 14.61
CA ALA A 164 -12.59 36.73 13.29
C ALA A 164 -11.80 37.91 12.72
N VAL A 165 -10.71 37.61 12.02
CA VAL A 165 -9.88 38.62 11.33
C VAL A 165 -9.90 38.43 9.81
N ASP A 166 -9.90 39.52 9.05
CA ASP A 166 -9.90 39.45 7.58
C ASP A 166 -8.47 39.42 6.96
N LYS A 167 -7.44 39.73 7.74
CA LYS A 167 -6.03 39.74 7.29
C LYS A 167 -5.43 38.34 7.28
N LYS A 168 -4.37 38.14 6.48
CA LYS A 168 -3.59 36.89 6.47
C LYS A 168 -3.12 36.57 7.90
N PHE A 169 -3.42 35.37 8.38
CA PHE A 169 -3.08 34.94 9.73
C PHE A 169 -2.01 33.83 9.68
N ASP A 170 -0.96 33.98 10.48
CA ASP A 170 0.08 32.97 10.65
C ASP A 170 0.29 32.75 12.14
N SER A 171 0.16 31.50 12.60
CA SER A 171 0.33 31.15 14.01
C SER A 171 1.75 31.47 14.50
N GLU A 172 2.77 31.30 13.66
CA GLU A 172 4.15 31.58 14.06
C GLU A 172 4.40 33.06 14.36
N SER A 173 3.60 33.98 13.81
CA SER A 173 3.74 35.42 14.11
C SER A 173 3.42 35.76 15.57
N PHE A 174 2.72 34.88 16.28
CA PHE A 174 2.34 35.07 17.69
C PHE A 174 3.27 34.33 18.67
N VAL A 175 4.26 33.60 18.16
CA VAL A 175 5.25 32.89 18.97
C VAL A 175 6.42 33.84 19.27
N PRO A 176 6.81 34.05 20.54
CA PRO A 176 7.98 34.84 20.90
C PRO A 176 9.25 34.37 20.19
N GLU A 177 10.07 35.31 19.70
CA GLU A 177 11.33 34.99 19.01
C GLU A 177 12.29 34.18 19.89
N GLU A 178 12.27 34.37 21.21
CA GLU A 178 13.06 33.56 22.13
C GLU A 178 12.67 32.07 22.08
N ILE A 179 11.37 31.75 21.96
CA ILE A 179 10.88 30.38 21.85
C ILE A 179 11.24 29.79 20.48
N LYS A 180 11.16 30.58 19.41
CA LYS A 180 11.59 30.15 18.06
C LYS A 180 13.09 29.88 18.01
N ARG A 181 13.90 30.76 18.63
CA ARG A 181 15.35 30.61 18.75
C ARG A 181 15.69 29.39 19.60
N LYS A 182 15.14 29.24 20.80
CA LYS A 182 15.33 28.04 21.64
C LYS A 182 15.01 26.74 20.91
N GLY A 183 13.90 26.67 20.17
CA GLY A 183 13.58 25.50 19.36
C GLY A 183 14.59 25.24 18.24
N SER A 184 15.09 26.30 17.60
CA SER A 184 16.11 26.22 16.55
C SER A 184 17.50 25.88 17.11
N ASP A 185 17.82 26.39 18.29
CA ASP A 185 19.09 26.20 19.00
C ASP A 185 19.14 24.81 19.63
N ILE A 186 18.03 24.26 20.13
CA ILE A 186 17.94 22.86 20.55
C ILE A 186 18.05 21.92 19.35
N LYS A 187 17.48 22.29 18.19
CA LYS A 187 17.66 21.51 16.95
C LYS A 187 19.10 21.57 16.46
N LYS A 188 19.73 22.75 16.52
CA LYS A 188 21.16 22.93 16.22
C LYS A 188 22.03 22.17 17.23
N LYS A 189 21.75 22.26 18.52
CA LYS A 189 22.50 21.63 19.61
C LYS A 189 22.27 20.11 19.66
N ALA A 190 21.10 19.60 19.28
CA ALA A 190 20.91 18.17 19.03
C ALA A 190 21.73 17.73 17.81
N LYS A 191 21.78 18.56 16.75
CA LYS A 191 22.71 18.36 15.61
C LYS A 191 24.17 18.45 16.06
N THR A 192 24.52 19.39 16.95
CA THR A 192 25.87 19.69 17.44
C THR A 192 26.35 18.67 18.47
N VAL A 193 25.51 18.17 19.37
CA VAL A 193 25.84 17.08 20.31
C VAL A 193 26.02 15.77 19.56
N MET A 194 25.21 15.51 18.53
CA MET A 194 25.47 14.42 17.57
C MET A 194 26.77 14.63 16.76
N LEU A 195 27.20 15.89 16.56
CA LEU A 195 28.45 16.27 15.88
C LEU A 195 29.66 16.42 16.82
N GLU A 196 29.48 16.55 18.14
CA GLU A 196 30.53 16.76 19.16
C GLU A 196 30.91 15.44 19.83
N GLU A 197 29.96 14.50 20.01
CA GLU A 197 30.29 13.09 20.35
C GLU A 197 31.08 12.39 19.22
N SER A 198 31.19 13.01 18.04
CA SER A 198 31.91 12.48 16.87
C SER A 198 33.25 13.17 16.57
N VAL A 199 33.76 14.08 17.41
CA VAL A 199 35.01 14.80 17.09
C VAL A 199 35.88 15.10 18.33
N GLU A 200 36.78 14.17 18.67
CA GLU A 200 38.08 14.54 19.24
C GLU A 200 39.23 13.65 18.69
N SER A 201 40.02 14.26 17.79
CA SER A 201 41.40 13.93 17.38
C SER A 201 41.73 12.60 16.67
N GLY A 202 41.74 12.68 15.33
CA GLY A 202 42.30 11.71 14.38
C GLY A 202 41.69 12.01 13.00
N GLU A 203 42.31 11.64 11.88
CA GLU A 203 41.62 11.62 10.57
C GLU A 203 40.19 11.05 10.73
N PRO A 204 39.15 11.58 10.04
CA PRO A 204 37.75 11.28 10.36
C PRO A 204 37.58 9.76 10.53
N GLU A 205 37.28 9.36 11.77
CA GLU A 205 37.18 7.96 12.22
C GLU A 205 36.05 7.19 11.51
N VAL A 206 35.30 7.89 10.64
CA VAL A 206 34.31 7.40 9.67
C VAL A 206 34.84 6.24 8.81
N TYR A 207 36.16 6.10 8.64
CA TYR A 207 36.74 5.01 7.84
C TYR A 207 37.13 3.75 8.62
N ARG A 208 37.09 3.74 9.96
CA ARG A 208 37.52 2.56 10.74
C ARG A 208 36.47 1.43 10.81
N HIS A 209 35.25 1.71 10.35
CA HIS A 209 34.07 0.86 10.50
C HIS A 209 33.35 0.58 9.17
N MET A 210 33.97 0.85 8.00
CA MET A 210 33.27 0.58 6.73
C MET A 210 32.93 -0.91 6.58
N PRO A 211 31.72 -1.28 6.10
CA PRO A 211 31.39 -2.67 5.90
C PRO A 211 32.33 -3.32 4.89
N VAL A 212 33.12 -4.27 5.37
CA VAL A 212 33.96 -5.16 4.56
C VAL A 212 33.24 -6.50 4.48
N SER A 213 33.06 -7.02 3.26
CA SER A 213 32.35 -8.28 3.10
C SER A 213 33.20 -9.45 3.56
N LYS A 214 32.70 -10.25 4.51
CA LYS A 214 33.31 -11.52 4.86
C LYS A 214 32.84 -12.61 3.91
N THR A 215 33.75 -13.43 3.43
CA THR A 215 33.39 -14.56 2.57
C THR A 215 32.85 -15.71 3.42
N LEU A 216 31.55 -16.03 3.31
CA LEU A 216 30.92 -17.14 4.04
C LEU A 216 30.34 -18.19 3.08
N THR A 217 30.20 -19.42 3.57
CA THR A 217 29.60 -20.54 2.84
C THR A 217 28.09 -20.62 3.01
N ASP A 218 27.56 -20.10 4.12
CA ASP A 218 26.14 -20.06 4.46
C ASP A 218 25.81 -18.70 5.12
N LEU A 219 24.56 -18.23 4.98
CA LEU A 219 24.11 -16.99 5.59
C LEU A 219 23.66 -17.19 7.05
N PRO A 220 24.05 -16.30 7.97
CA PRO A 220 23.48 -16.30 9.32
C PRO A 220 22.05 -15.71 9.32
N GLY A 221 21.20 -16.15 10.27
CA GLY A 221 19.85 -15.60 10.43
C GLY A 221 18.80 -16.14 9.45
N LYS A 222 17.64 -15.47 9.36
CA LYS A 222 16.55 -15.89 8.47
C LYS A 222 16.76 -15.33 7.08
N GLU A 223 16.62 -16.17 6.05
CA GLU A 223 16.82 -15.80 4.65
C GLU A 223 15.96 -14.60 4.19
N GLN A 224 14.78 -14.39 4.79
CA GLN A 224 13.90 -13.25 4.47
C GLN A 224 14.46 -11.90 4.94
N GLU A 225 15.47 -11.88 5.79
CA GLU A 225 16.12 -10.68 6.32
C GLU A 225 17.24 -10.17 5.40
N TRP A 226 17.58 -10.90 4.34
CA TRP A 226 18.65 -10.58 3.41
C TRP A 226 18.14 -10.03 2.08
N ILE A 227 18.97 -9.17 1.47
CA ILE A 227 18.91 -8.77 0.06
C ILE A 227 20.23 -9.12 -0.60
N TYR A 228 20.20 -9.33 -1.91
CA TYR A 228 21.38 -9.75 -2.67
C TYR A 228 21.69 -8.76 -3.77
N GLU A 229 22.98 -8.50 -3.99
CA GLU A 229 23.48 -7.62 -5.03
C GLU A 229 24.51 -8.34 -5.89
N ARG A 230 24.61 -7.93 -7.15
CA ARG A 230 25.72 -8.32 -8.00
C ARG A 230 27.02 -7.72 -7.44
N LYS A 231 28.03 -8.55 -7.22
CA LYS A 231 29.40 -8.07 -6.95
C LYS A 231 29.96 -7.45 -8.22
N ILE A 232 30.31 -6.17 -8.16
CA ILE A 232 30.91 -5.43 -9.27
C ILE A 232 32.44 -5.50 -9.14
N LYS A 233 33.13 -5.81 -10.23
CA LYS A 233 34.59 -5.79 -10.28
C LYS A 233 35.05 -4.38 -10.66
N GLY A 234 35.67 -3.67 -9.74
CA GLY A 234 36.11 -2.29 -9.94
C GLY A 234 36.68 -1.68 -8.67
N GLU A 235 36.87 -0.36 -8.68
CA GLU A 235 37.38 0.42 -7.55
C GLU A 235 36.21 0.98 -6.72
N ARG A 236 36.17 0.67 -5.42
CA ARG A 236 35.16 1.22 -4.51
C ARG A 236 35.50 2.68 -4.21
N VAL A 237 34.51 3.56 -4.32
CA VAL A 237 34.68 5.00 -4.14
C VAL A 237 33.53 5.58 -3.32
N LEU A 238 33.81 6.69 -2.64
CA LEU A 238 32.79 7.62 -2.13
C LEU A 238 32.67 8.82 -3.06
N VAL A 239 31.43 9.16 -3.39
CA VAL A 239 31.09 10.31 -4.25
C VAL A 239 30.34 11.35 -3.43
N TYR A 240 30.95 12.52 -3.29
CA TYR A 240 30.39 13.69 -2.64
C TYR A 240 29.80 14.61 -3.70
N THR A 241 28.54 15.04 -3.52
CA THR A 241 27.83 15.94 -4.45
C THR A 241 27.30 17.18 -3.71
N GLY A 242 26.82 18.17 -4.47
CA GLY A 242 26.38 19.48 -3.95
C GLY A 242 26.86 20.61 -4.86
N ASP A 243 27.47 21.65 -4.29
CA ASP A 243 28.06 22.75 -5.06
C ASP A 243 29.27 22.31 -5.90
N SER A 244 29.97 21.26 -5.46
CA SER A 244 31.04 20.60 -6.21
C SER A 244 30.93 19.08 -6.09
N VAL A 245 31.48 18.37 -7.09
CA VAL A 245 31.54 16.91 -7.07
C VAL A 245 32.97 16.48 -6.74
N LYS A 246 33.13 15.62 -5.74
CA LYS A 246 34.41 15.02 -5.34
C LYS A 246 34.25 13.50 -5.28
N ILE A 247 35.17 12.76 -5.89
CA ILE A 247 35.21 11.29 -5.86
C ILE A 247 36.49 10.88 -5.12
N THR A 248 36.37 10.01 -4.13
CA THR A 248 37.51 9.55 -3.31
C THR A 248 37.52 8.02 -3.28
N PRO A 249 38.60 7.36 -3.71
CA PRO A 249 38.75 5.91 -3.53
C PRO A 249 38.68 5.51 -2.07
N VAL A 250 38.08 4.35 -1.79
CA VAL A 250 38.02 3.76 -0.45
C VAL A 250 39.33 3.05 -0.09
N GLU A 251 40.04 2.52 -1.09
CA GLU A 251 41.32 1.83 -0.93
C GLU A 251 42.38 2.44 -1.87
N GLY A 252 43.21 3.38 -1.38
CA GLY A 252 44.33 3.99 -2.13
C GLY A 252 44.33 5.52 -2.18
N THR A 253 45.49 6.13 -2.41
CA THR A 253 45.74 7.59 -2.27
C THR A 253 45.67 8.43 -3.55
N GLN A 254 45.27 7.87 -4.70
CA GLN A 254 45.22 8.64 -5.95
C GLN A 254 43.81 9.04 -6.39
N VAL A 255 43.56 10.35 -6.41
CA VAL A 255 42.40 10.98 -7.04
C VAL A 255 42.61 11.01 -8.55
N GLY A 256 41.95 10.12 -9.29
CA GLY A 256 41.98 10.12 -10.76
C GLY A 256 41.11 11.22 -11.39
N ASP A 257 41.40 11.61 -12.64
CA ASP A 257 40.50 12.46 -13.44
C ASP A 257 39.31 11.62 -13.94
N PHE A 258 38.15 11.81 -13.30
CA PHE A 258 36.89 11.14 -13.66
C PHE A 258 36.01 11.99 -14.61
N GLY A 259 36.61 12.85 -15.44
CA GLY A 259 35.99 13.94 -16.20
C GLY A 259 34.55 13.75 -16.72
N LYS A 260 34.20 12.60 -17.33
CA LYS A 260 32.81 12.35 -17.80
C LYS A 260 31.82 12.12 -16.65
N LEU A 261 32.20 11.37 -15.62
CA LEU A 261 31.41 11.14 -14.42
C LEU A 261 31.19 12.44 -13.64
N ASN A 262 32.21 13.28 -13.50
CA ASN A 262 32.09 14.58 -12.84
C ASN A 262 31.07 15.50 -13.54
N LYS A 263 31.05 15.50 -14.88
CA LYS A 263 30.06 16.27 -15.66
C LYS A 263 28.64 15.73 -15.49
N GLU A 264 28.48 14.41 -15.43
CA GLU A 264 27.17 13.76 -15.29
C GLU A 264 26.59 13.84 -13.86
N LEU A 265 27.46 13.95 -12.84
CA LEU A 265 27.06 14.16 -11.45
C LEU A 265 26.80 15.63 -11.09
N LYS A 266 27.37 16.60 -11.85
CA LYS A 266 27.22 18.05 -11.59
C LYS A 266 25.77 18.57 -11.51
N PRO A 267 24.77 18.02 -12.24
CA PRO A 267 23.37 18.39 -12.07
C PRO A 267 22.78 18.00 -10.71
N LEU A 268 23.43 17.11 -9.96
CA LEU A 268 23.01 16.74 -8.62
C LEU A 268 23.38 17.83 -7.62
N LYS A 269 22.44 18.77 -7.42
CA LYS A 269 22.56 19.87 -6.46
C LYS A 269 22.37 19.43 -5.01
N ASN A 270 21.86 18.22 -4.80
CA ASN A 270 21.70 17.65 -3.47
C ASN A 270 23.06 17.40 -2.82
N GLU A 271 23.21 17.75 -1.55
CA GLU A 271 24.42 17.45 -0.76
C GLU A 271 24.39 15.98 -0.38
N ALA A 272 25.04 15.10 -1.16
CA ALA A 272 24.96 13.66 -0.95
C ALA A 272 26.34 13.01 -0.83
N VAL A 273 26.41 11.91 -0.09
CA VAL A 273 27.57 11.01 -0.05
C VAL A 273 27.12 9.62 -0.47
N ILE A 274 27.56 9.19 -1.65
CA ILE A 274 27.17 7.94 -2.29
C ILE A 274 28.33 6.94 -2.20
N ASP A 275 28.04 5.72 -1.79
CA ASP A 275 28.99 4.60 -1.82
C ASP A 275 28.72 3.73 -3.06
N GLY A 276 29.78 3.44 -3.81
CA GLY A 276 29.67 2.77 -5.09
C GLY A 276 30.97 2.14 -5.57
N VAL A 277 30.89 1.39 -6.67
CA VAL A 277 32.06 0.86 -7.39
C VAL A 277 32.13 1.49 -8.77
N ILE A 278 33.28 2.08 -9.12
CA ILE A 278 33.57 2.45 -10.50
C ILE A 278 34.16 1.23 -11.21
N ALA A 279 33.50 0.80 -12.29
CA ALA A 279 33.96 -0.32 -13.11
C ALA A 279 34.13 0.08 -14.57
N ASP A 280 35.06 -0.60 -15.24
CA ASP A 280 35.30 -0.45 -16.67
C ASP A 280 34.31 -1.31 -17.47
N GLU A 281 33.47 -0.67 -18.30
CA GLU A 281 32.61 -1.32 -19.27
C GLU A 281 33.22 -1.19 -20.68
N GLY A 282 34.21 -2.03 -21.00
CA GLY A 282 34.95 -1.97 -22.27
C GLY A 282 36.22 -1.11 -22.18
N LYS A 283 36.81 -0.72 -23.31
CA LYS A 283 38.15 -0.09 -23.34
C LYS A 283 38.20 1.38 -22.86
N THR A 284 37.08 2.10 -22.86
CA THR A 284 37.07 3.58 -22.64
C THR A 284 35.92 4.10 -21.78
N LYS A 285 35.00 3.24 -21.31
CA LYS A 285 33.80 3.66 -20.58
C LYS A 285 33.91 3.25 -19.10
N LYS A 286 33.90 4.25 -18.21
CA LYS A 286 33.76 4.07 -16.77
C LYS A 286 32.32 4.29 -16.33
N VAL A 287 31.79 3.41 -15.48
CA VAL A 287 30.44 3.48 -14.92
C VAL A 287 30.51 3.37 -13.41
N LEU A 288 29.81 4.27 -12.71
CA LEU A 288 29.61 4.20 -11.27
C LEU A 288 28.39 3.32 -10.98
N TYR A 289 28.60 2.19 -10.30
CA TYR A 289 27.55 1.36 -9.72
C TYR A 289 27.34 1.77 -8.27
N ALA A 290 26.37 2.65 -8.03
CA ALA A 290 26.04 3.13 -6.69
C ALA A 290 25.18 2.09 -5.95
N PHE A 291 25.58 1.72 -4.73
CA PHE A 291 24.89 0.67 -3.97
C PHE A 291 24.45 1.08 -2.56
N ASP A 292 24.98 2.17 -1.98
CA ASP A 292 24.48 2.72 -0.72
C ASP A 292 24.55 4.26 -0.68
N LEU A 293 23.79 4.87 0.22
CA LEU A 293 23.71 6.32 0.41
C LEU A 293 23.92 6.67 1.88
N ILE A 294 25.02 7.38 2.14
CA ILE A 294 25.52 7.68 3.49
C ILE A 294 24.93 9.01 3.99
N MET A 295 24.70 9.97 3.09
CA MET A 295 24.17 11.30 3.41
C MET A 295 23.30 11.82 2.25
N LEU A 296 22.26 12.60 2.58
CA LEU A 296 21.47 13.37 1.61
C LEU A 296 20.97 14.69 2.21
N ASP A 297 21.22 15.81 1.54
CA ASP A 297 20.83 17.18 1.88
C ASP A 297 21.15 17.58 3.34
N GLY A 298 22.36 17.26 3.80
CA GLY A 298 22.81 17.57 5.15
C GLY A 298 22.15 16.72 6.25
N HIS A 299 21.54 15.60 5.88
CA HIS A 299 21.07 14.53 6.76
C HIS A 299 21.95 13.29 6.62
N GLU A 300 22.52 12.84 7.74
CA GLU A 300 23.24 11.58 7.83
C GLU A 300 22.24 10.41 7.83
N LEU A 301 22.54 9.39 7.04
CA LEU A 301 21.66 8.24 6.82
C LEU A 301 22.23 6.95 7.43
N MET A 302 23.43 6.96 8.03
CA MET A 302 24.13 5.75 8.48
C MET A 302 23.32 4.90 9.49
N GLY A 303 22.52 5.55 10.34
CA GLY A 303 21.62 4.89 11.30
C GLY A 303 20.24 4.48 10.73
N LEU A 304 19.95 4.74 9.45
CA LEU A 304 18.75 4.22 8.79
C LEU A 304 19.00 2.80 8.28
N GLU A 305 17.98 1.94 8.27
CA GLU A 305 18.07 0.61 7.66
C GLU A 305 18.49 0.68 6.18
N LEU A 306 19.33 -0.27 5.75
CA LEU A 306 19.85 -0.36 4.38
C LEU A 306 18.77 -0.19 3.30
N VAL A 307 17.61 -0.83 3.47
CA VAL A 307 16.49 -0.72 2.48
C VAL A 307 15.99 0.72 2.33
N LYS A 308 16.00 1.53 3.39
CA LYS A 308 15.60 2.94 3.34
C LYS A 308 16.65 3.78 2.63
N ARG A 309 17.95 3.56 2.93
CA ARG A 309 19.06 4.25 2.26
C ARG A 309 19.09 3.95 0.76
N LYS A 310 18.85 2.70 0.39
CA LYS A 310 18.77 2.24 -1.00
C LYS A 310 17.61 2.84 -1.78
N LYS A 311 16.43 2.98 -1.18
CA LYS A 311 15.30 3.68 -1.82
C LYS A 311 15.62 5.14 -2.13
N LEU A 312 16.27 5.83 -1.19
CA LEU A 312 16.73 7.21 -1.40
C LEU A 312 17.79 7.27 -2.50
N LEU A 313 18.74 6.32 -2.50
CA LEU A 313 19.77 6.22 -3.54
C LEU A 313 19.16 6.00 -4.92
N GLN A 314 18.21 5.08 -5.03
CA GLN A 314 17.54 4.75 -6.29
C GLN A 314 16.83 6.00 -6.85
N ALA A 315 16.04 6.70 -6.03
CA ALA A 315 15.37 7.93 -6.44
C ALA A 315 16.37 9.03 -6.85
N LEU A 316 17.52 9.11 -6.18
CA LEU A 316 18.59 10.06 -6.49
C LEU A 316 19.25 9.77 -7.84
N VAL A 317 19.55 8.50 -8.11
CA VAL A 317 20.17 8.05 -9.37
C VAL A 317 19.18 8.12 -10.54
N GLU A 318 17.93 7.70 -10.34
CA GLU A 318 16.88 7.75 -11.37
C GLU A 318 16.62 9.18 -11.86
N LYS A 319 16.58 10.16 -10.95
CA LYS A 319 16.41 11.58 -11.29
C LYS A 319 17.51 12.13 -12.21
N LEU A 320 18.71 11.54 -12.18
CA LEU A 320 19.81 11.98 -13.03
C LEU A 320 19.65 11.49 -14.48
N GLU A 321 18.99 10.35 -14.69
CA GLU A 321 18.80 9.70 -16.00
C GLU A 321 20.12 9.61 -16.81
N LYS A 322 21.23 9.31 -16.13
CA LYS A 322 22.58 9.29 -16.72
C LYS A 322 23.14 7.88 -16.88
N PRO A 323 23.58 7.48 -18.09
CA PRO A 323 24.07 6.12 -18.33
C PRO A 323 25.43 5.81 -17.69
N ALA A 324 26.18 6.81 -17.20
CA ALA A 324 27.42 6.55 -16.45
C ALA A 324 27.18 6.34 -14.94
N ILE A 325 25.96 6.47 -14.44
CA ILE A 325 25.61 6.27 -13.03
C ILE A 325 24.46 5.27 -12.96
N VAL A 326 24.72 4.10 -12.40
CA VAL A 326 23.79 2.97 -12.36
C VAL A 326 23.53 2.60 -10.91
N TYR A 327 22.27 2.48 -10.55
CA TYR A 327 21.87 1.91 -9.27
C TYR A 327 22.16 0.39 -9.29
N ASN A 328 22.95 -0.11 -8.33
CA ASN A 328 23.21 -1.54 -8.19
C ASN A 328 21.97 -2.22 -7.62
N VAL A 329 21.25 -2.93 -8.49
CA VAL A 329 19.94 -3.51 -8.20
C VAL A 329 20.03 -4.59 -7.13
N ASP A 330 19.07 -4.55 -6.20
CA ASP A 330 18.85 -5.60 -5.21
C ASP A 330 17.92 -6.68 -5.75
N TYR A 331 18.25 -7.92 -5.47
CA TYR A 331 17.47 -9.09 -5.82
C TYR A 331 16.86 -9.67 -4.54
N PRO A 332 15.54 -9.54 -4.31
CA PRO A 332 14.86 -10.22 -3.22
C PRO A 332 14.51 -11.66 -3.60
N GLY A 333 14.40 -12.55 -2.61
CA GLY A 333 13.99 -13.94 -2.81
C GLY A 333 14.97 -14.93 -2.18
N PRO A 334 14.77 -16.23 -2.39
CA PRO A 334 15.71 -17.25 -1.91
C PRO A 334 17.09 -17.06 -2.54
N LEU A 335 18.15 -17.29 -1.75
CA LEU A 335 19.55 -17.24 -2.18
C LEU A 335 19.79 -18.14 -3.40
N GLU A 336 19.17 -19.31 -3.42
CA GLU A 336 19.29 -20.29 -4.50
C GLU A 336 18.90 -19.73 -5.87
N ASP A 337 17.83 -18.92 -5.91
CA ASP A 337 17.36 -18.28 -7.13
C ASP A 337 18.33 -17.19 -7.60
N VAL A 338 18.91 -16.45 -6.65
CA VAL A 338 19.91 -15.41 -6.97
C VAL A 338 21.22 -16.03 -7.43
N LEU A 339 21.68 -17.12 -6.81
CA LEU A 339 22.88 -17.84 -7.24
C LEU A 339 22.72 -18.43 -8.63
N LYS A 340 21.55 -19.02 -8.92
CA LYS A 340 21.23 -19.52 -10.27
C LYS A 340 21.27 -18.40 -11.30
N ARG A 341 20.67 -17.24 -10.98
CA ARG A 341 20.72 -16.05 -11.83
C ARG A 341 22.16 -15.56 -12.02
N ALA A 342 22.95 -15.53 -10.95
CA ALA A 342 24.35 -15.11 -11.00
C ALA A 342 25.19 -16.00 -11.92
N GLU A 343 24.93 -17.31 -11.92
CA GLU A 343 25.55 -18.28 -12.84
C GLU A 343 25.13 -18.06 -14.30
N GLU A 344 23.81 -17.98 -14.56
CA GLU A 344 23.25 -17.75 -15.89
C GLU A 344 23.77 -16.45 -16.52
N ASN A 345 23.95 -15.41 -15.71
CA ASN A 345 24.41 -14.08 -16.15
C ASN A 345 25.92 -13.86 -15.96
N LYS A 346 26.69 -14.91 -15.59
CA LYS A 346 28.14 -14.88 -15.41
C LYS A 346 28.63 -13.74 -14.50
N TRP A 347 27.95 -13.53 -13.37
CA TRP A 347 28.36 -12.51 -12.41
C TRP A 347 29.72 -12.83 -11.79
N TYR A 348 30.43 -11.77 -11.38
CA TYR A 348 31.71 -11.91 -10.70
C TYR A 348 31.53 -12.60 -9.33
N GLY A 349 30.49 -12.22 -8.60
CA GLY A 349 30.05 -12.82 -7.34
C GLY A 349 28.70 -12.24 -6.90
N VAL A 350 28.23 -12.67 -5.73
CA VAL A 350 27.02 -12.14 -5.07
C VAL A 350 27.41 -11.60 -3.70
N ILE A 351 26.95 -10.39 -3.39
CA ILE A 351 27.03 -9.81 -2.05
C ILE A 351 25.64 -9.90 -1.43
N ALA A 352 25.52 -10.56 -0.27
CA ALA A 352 24.34 -10.50 0.56
C ALA A 352 24.48 -9.39 1.59
N LYS A 353 23.40 -8.63 1.78
CA LYS A 353 23.33 -7.59 2.81
C LYS A 353 22.05 -7.73 3.62
N GLN A 354 22.11 -7.53 4.93
CA GLN A 354 20.92 -7.53 5.77
C GLN A 354 20.06 -6.28 5.49
N LYS A 355 18.74 -6.46 5.38
CA LYS A 355 17.78 -5.38 5.10
C LYS A 355 17.79 -4.29 6.17
N SER A 356 17.94 -4.69 7.42
CA SER A 356 18.03 -3.81 8.59
C SER A 356 19.45 -3.31 8.87
N GLY A 357 20.44 -3.70 8.05
CA GLY A 357 21.85 -3.39 8.29
C GLY A 357 22.11 -1.87 8.33
N LEU A 358 22.87 -1.43 9.31
CA LEU A 358 23.28 -0.04 9.48
C LEU A 358 24.61 0.20 8.75
N TYR A 359 24.94 1.47 8.48
CA TYR A 359 26.21 1.85 7.86
C TYR A 359 27.23 2.33 8.91
N ASP A 360 26.97 2.11 10.20
CA ASP A 360 27.87 2.49 11.30
C ASP A 360 29.02 1.48 11.52
N GLY A 361 29.02 0.38 10.76
CA GLY A 361 30.01 -0.69 10.80
C GLY A 361 29.95 -1.64 11.98
N SER A 362 28.99 -1.43 12.88
CA SER A 362 28.68 -2.41 13.90
C SER A 362 28.21 -3.71 13.23
N ASN A 363 28.88 -4.82 13.53
CA ASN A 363 28.59 -6.14 12.94
C ASN A 363 28.67 -6.18 11.40
N ALA A 364 29.48 -5.33 10.78
CA ALA A 364 29.64 -5.27 9.33
C ALA A 364 29.95 -6.64 8.67
N GLU A 365 30.80 -7.45 9.32
CA GLU A 365 31.14 -8.82 8.87
C GLU A 365 29.96 -9.81 8.92
N GLU A 366 28.92 -9.50 9.70
CA GLU A 366 27.70 -10.30 9.84
C GLU A 366 26.53 -9.74 9.03
N GLN A 367 26.63 -8.48 8.58
CA GLN A 367 25.60 -7.79 7.82
C GLN A 367 25.91 -7.74 6.32
N TRP A 368 27.18 -7.81 5.91
CA TRP A 368 27.63 -7.77 4.52
C TRP A 368 28.50 -9.00 4.24
N VAL A 369 27.98 -9.90 3.43
CA VAL A 369 28.58 -11.23 3.22
C VAL A 369 28.79 -11.47 1.74
N GLU A 370 30.01 -11.85 1.36
CA GLU A 370 30.27 -12.37 0.01
C GLU A 370 30.02 -13.87 -0.04
N ILE A 371 29.24 -14.31 -1.04
CA ILE A 371 28.88 -15.72 -1.20
C ILE A 371 29.80 -16.39 -2.21
N LYS A 372 30.46 -17.48 -1.81
CA LYS A 372 31.37 -18.25 -2.69
C LYS A 372 30.63 -18.96 -3.82
N LYS A 373 31.29 -19.08 -4.97
CA LYS A 373 30.78 -19.83 -6.13
C LYS A 373 30.65 -21.33 -5.83
N ALA A 374 29.61 -21.95 -6.38
CA ALA A 374 29.22 -23.34 -6.16
C ALA A 374 30.27 -24.40 -6.57
N GLU A 375 31.32 -24.04 -7.29
CA GLU A 375 32.39 -24.97 -7.69
C GLU A 375 33.32 -25.36 -6.53
N GLU A 376 33.51 -24.52 -5.50
CA GLU A 376 34.28 -24.87 -4.28
C GLU A 376 33.49 -25.76 -3.30
N ILE A 377 32.16 -25.86 -3.46
CA ILE A 377 31.25 -26.57 -2.56
C ILE A 377 31.23 -28.10 -2.84
N LYS A 378 31.66 -28.51 -4.03
CA LYS A 378 31.65 -29.93 -4.45
C LYS A 378 32.72 -30.79 -3.76
N ASP A 379 33.80 -30.20 -3.28
CA ASP A 379 34.89 -30.95 -2.63
C ASP A 379 34.62 -31.28 -1.16
N GLN A 380 33.81 -30.47 -0.45
CA GLN A 380 33.52 -30.72 0.98
C GLN A 380 32.33 -31.68 1.22
N LYS A 381 31.35 -31.72 0.30
CA LYS A 381 30.19 -32.63 0.41
C LYS A 381 30.51 -34.09 0.03
N LYS A 382 31.70 -34.39 -0.50
CA LYS A 382 32.18 -35.75 -0.75
C LYS A 382 32.54 -36.53 0.53
N MET A 383 32.66 -35.88 1.69
CA MET A 383 33.02 -36.55 2.96
C MET A 383 31.83 -36.94 3.87
N LYS A 384 30.57 -36.65 3.51
CA LYS A 384 29.40 -36.94 4.38
C LYS A 384 28.31 -37.82 3.75
N LYS A 385 28.69 -38.73 2.85
CA LYS A 385 27.85 -39.90 2.48
C LYS A 385 28.46 -41.18 3.03
N SER A 386 27.99 -41.63 4.18
CA SER A 386 27.99 -43.06 4.56
C SER A 386 27.03 -43.30 5.73
N GLY A 387 26.02 -44.17 5.52
CA GLY A 387 25.09 -44.67 6.54
C GLY A 387 23.63 -44.35 6.22
N ALA A 388 22.98 -45.08 5.31
CA ALA A 388 22.07 -46.22 5.59
C ALA A 388 20.64 -45.75 5.93
N GLY A 389 19.53 -46.31 5.43
CA GLY A 389 19.25 -47.47 4.59
C GLY A 389 17.74 -47.52 4.25
N HIS A 390 17.38 -48.39 3.32
CA HIS A 390 16.05 -48.63 2.73
C HIS A 390 14.91 -49.02 3.69
N THR A 391 13.65 -48.71 3.33
CA THR A 391 12.56 -49.66 2.93
C THR A 391 11.21 -48.89 2.83
N GLN A 392 10.57 -48.79 1.67
CA GLN A 392 9.58 -49.65 0.98
C GLN A 392 8.12 -49.11 1.08
N LYS A 393 7.41 -49.23 -0.06
CA LYS A 393 6.10 -48.68 -0.41
C LYS A 393 4.95 -49.34 0.35
N ASP A 394 3.84 -48.61 0.52
CA ASP A 394 2.52 -49.19 0.28
C ASP A 394 1.45 -48.18 -0.17
N LYS A 395 0.57 -48.64 -1.07
CA LYS A 395 -0.61 -47.97 -1.63
C LYS A 395 -1.88 -48.46 -0.90
N ARG A 396 -2.84 -47.57 -0.60
CA ARG A 396 -4.31 -47.82 -0.54
C ARG A 396 -5.02 -46.46 -0.39
N ALA A 397 -5.81 -46.05 -1.38
CA ALA A 397 -7.27 -46.22 -1.50
C ALA A 397 -8.06 -45.31 -0.53
N ILE A 398 -8.65 -44.24 -1.09
CA ILE A 398 -9.53 -43.28 -0.42
C ILE A 398 -10.94 -43.89 -0.43
N SER A 399 -11.49 -44.22 0.74
CA SER A 399 -12.90 -44.54 0.92
C SER A 399 -13.67 -43.29 1.34
N SER A 400 -14.75 -43.03 0.62
CA SER A 400 -15.80 -42.07 0.94
C SER A 400 -16.57 -42.49 2.19
N ASP A 401 -16.59 -41.64 3.22
CA ASP A 401 -17.73 -41.59 4.13
C ASP A 401 -17.91 -40.16 4.66
N ALA A 402 -19.01 -39.53 4.23
CA ALA A 402 -19.38 -38.18 4.61
C ALA A 402 -20.30 -38.27 5.84
N GLY A 403 -19.71 -38.15 7.02
CA GLY A 403 -20.45 -37.98 8.27
C GLY A 403 -21.24 -36.66 8.26
N LYS A 404 -22.57 -36.76 8.36
CA LYS A 404 -23.50 -35.63 8.50
C LYS A 404 -23.14 -34.76 9.72
N PRO A 405 -23.04 -33.42 9.59
CA PRO A 405 -22.82 -32.54 10.73
C PRO A 405 -24.09 -32.34 11.55
N ASP A 406 -23.90 -32.30 12.87
CA ASP A 406 -24.89 -31.98 13.89
C ASP A 406 -25.54 -30.61 13.62
N LYS A 407 -26.85 -30.59 13.32
CA LYS A 407 -27.60 -29.36 13.05
C LYS A 407 -28.00 -28.67 14.36
N LYS A 408 -27.20 -27.69 14.80
CA LYS A 408 -27.74 -26.56 15.59
C LYS A 408 -28.20 -25.48 14.60
N ALA A 409 -29.46 -25.05 14.71
CA ALA A 409 -30.08 -24.10 13.79
C ALA A 409 -29.18 -22.88 13.54
N GLY A 410 -28.83 -22.64 12.26
CA GLY A 410 -28.05 -21.48 11.83
C GLY A 410 -26.52 -21.61 11.86
N GLU A 411 -25.94 -22.72 12.33
CA GLU A 411 -24.49 -22.99 12.27
C GLU A 411 -24.19 -24.34 11.61
N LEU A 412 -23.08 -24.41 10.86
CA LEU A 412 -22.62 -25.62 10.18
C LEU A 412 -21.09 -25.67 10.20
N GLU A 413 -20.50 -26.75 10.70
CA GLU A 413 -19.06 -26.98 10.57
C GLU A 413 -18.81 -27.99 9.44
N GLU A 414 -18.00 -27.58 8.46
CA GLU A 414 -17.59 -28.44 7.34
C GLU A 414 -16.08 -28.74 7.42
N SER A 415 -15.73 -30.00 7.18
CA SER A 415 -14.33 -30.47 7.19
C SER A 415 -13.90 -30.85 5.77
N PHE A 416 -12.76 -30.29 5.35
CA PHE A 416 -12.13 -30.53 4.06
C PHE A 416 -10.70 -31.03 4.30
N GLY A 417 -10.57 -32.34 4.54
CA GLY A 417 -9.34 -32.93 5.04
C GLY A 417 -8.94 -32.31 6.39
N ARG A 418 -7.79 -31.62 6.44
CA ARG A 418 -7.30 -30.95 7.66
C ARG A 418 -7.89 -29.55 7.89
N LYS A 419 -8.62 -29.00 6.92
CA LYS A 419 -9.23 -27.67 7.01
C LYS A 419 -10.62 -27.79 7.59
N LYS A 420 -10.95 -26.99 8.60
CA LYS A 420 -12.29 -26.88 9.17
C LYS A 420 -12.84 -25.48 8.95
N VAL A 421 -14.07 -25.38 8.46
CA VAL A 421 -14.75 -24.12 8.21
C VAL A 421 -16.04 -24.09 9.03
N LYS A 422 -16.10 -23.18 10.00
CA LYS A 422 -17.33 -22.93 10.78
C LYS A 422 -18.16 -21.85 10.11
N LEU A 423 -19.27 -22.25 9.50
CA LEU A 423 -20.27 -21.37 8.90
C LEU A 423 -21.31 -20.98 9.96
N THR A 424 -21.66 -19.70 10.02
CA THR A 424 -22.53 -19.15 11.07
C THR A 424 -23.58 -18.23 10.50
N ASN A 425 -24.68 -18.04 11.24
CA ASN A 425 -25.76 -17.13 10.88
C ASN A 425 -26.34 -17.42 9.48
N LEU A 426 -26.54 -18.71 9.15
CA LEU A 426 -26.98 -19.13 7.81
C LEU A 426 -28.33 -18.51 7.42
N ASP A 427 -29.25 -18.39 8.38
CA ASP A 427 -30.59 -17.82 8.15
C ASP A 427 -30.60 -16.29 8.05
N LYS A 428 -29.46 -15.62 8.25
CA LYS A 428 -29.38 -14.15 8.22
C LYS A 428 -29.67 -13.64 6.82
N LEU A 429 -30.71 -12.83 6.67
CA LEU A 429 -31.07 -12.21 5.40
C LEU A 429 -30.03 -11.17 4.96
N TYR A 430 -29.39 -11.43 3.82
CA TYR A 430 -28.49 -10.50 3.16
C TYR A 430 -29.24 -9.62 2.16
N TRP A 431 -30.26 -10.16 1.49
CA TRP A 431 -31.23 -9.41 0.70
C TRP A 431 -32.61 -9.54 1.33
N LYS A 432 -33.00 -8.55 2.14
CA LYS A 432 -34.21 -8.63 2.96
C LYS A 432 -35.48 -8.66 2.12
N LYS A 433 -35.54 -7.86 1.05
CA LYS A 433 -36.72 -7.74 0.18
C LYS A 433 -37.00 -9.06 -0.56
N GLU A 434 -35.95 -9.68 -1.07
CA GLU A 434 -36.01 -10.95 -1.83
C GLU A 434 -35.96 -12.19 -0.93
N LYS A 435 -35.80 -12.00 0.40
CA LYS A 435 -35.65 -13.05 1.40
C LYS A 435 -34.48 -14.02 1.11
N ILE A 436 -33.38 -13.48 0.57
CA ILE A 436 -32.17 -14.26 0.30
C ILE A 436 -31.25 -14.20 1.52
N SER A 437 -30.90 -15.36 2.03
CA SER A 437 -30.10 -15.56 3.23
C SER A 437 -28.59 -15.64 2.92
N LYS A 438 -27.78 -15.56 3.97
CA LYS A 438 -26.35 -15.86 3.93
C LYS A 438 -26.10 -17.32 3.53
N GLY A 439 -26.98 -18.24 3.96
CA GLY A 439 -26.97 -19.64 3.58
C GLY A 439 -27.10 -19.82 2.06
N ASP A 440 -28.06 -19.15 1.42
CA ASP A 440 -28.25 -19.22 -0.04
C ASP A 440 -27.00 -18.75 -0.80
N LEU A 441 -26.34 -17.70 -0.29
CA LEU A 441 -25.09 -17.21 -0.88
C LEU A 441 -23.93 -18.21 -0.72
N LEU A 442 -23.82 -18.85 0.44
CA LEU A 442 -22.82 -19.89 0.69
C LEU A 442 -23.06 -21.11 -0.20
N ASP A 443 -24.32 -21.51 -0.35
CA ASP A 443 -24.72 -22.63 -1.21
C ASP A 443 -24.38 -22.35 -2.67
N TYR A 444 -24.70 -21.15 -3.16
CA TYR A 444 -24.29 -20.71 -4.48
C TYR A 444 -22.77 -20.81 -4.70
N TYR A 445 -21.98 -20.22 -3.81
CA TYR A 445 -20.52 -20.25 -3.96
C TYR A 445 -19.93 -21.65 -3.84
N ARG A 446 -20.57 -22.54 -3.07
CA ARG A 446 -20.20 -23.96 -2.99
C ARG A 446 -20.43 -24.65 -4.33
N GLU A 447 -21.59 -24.44 -4.95
CA GLU A 447 -21.97 -25.10 -6.19
C GLU A 447 -21.19 -24.61 -7.40
N ILE A 448 -20.81 -23.33 -7.42
CA ILE A 448 -20.05 -22.72 -8.53
C ILE A 448 -18.54 -22.77 -8.32
N ALA A 449 -18.05 -23.40 -7.25
CA ALA A 449 -16.64 -23.39 -6.86
C ALA A 449 -15.69 -23.84 -7.99
N ASP A 450 -16.02 -24.94 -8.67
CA ASP A 450 -15.21 -25.47 -9.77
C ASP A 450 -15.09 -24.51 -10.95
N TYR A 451 -16.07 -23.61 -11.11
CA TYR A 451 -16.11 -22.60 -12.15
C TYR A 451 -15.42 -21.29 -11.73
N ILE A 452 -15.63 -20.80 -10.50
CA ILE A 452 -15.04 -19.52 -10.08
C ILE A 452 -13.57 -19.63 -9.68
N LEU A 453 -13.15 -20.74 -9.07
CA LEU A 453 -11.79 -20.90 -8.53
C LEU A 453 -10.68 -20.70 -9.57
N PRO A 454 -10.80 -21.17 -10.83
CA PRO A 454 -9.83 -20.85 -11.89
C PRO A 454 -9.57 -19.34 -12.06
N TYR A 455 -10.58 -18.50 -11.85
CA TYR A 455 -10.48 -17.04 -11.97
C TYR A 455 -9.99 -16.34 -10.70
N LEU A 456 -9.95 -17.04 -9.55
CA LEU A 456 -9.41 -16.52 -8.28
C LEU A 456 -8.00 -17.02 -8.00
N LYS A 457 -7.62 -18.16 -8.58
CA LYS A 457 -6.39 -18.89 -8.27
C LYS A 457 -5.14 -18.01 -8.39
N ASP A 458 -4.35 -18.00 -7.31
CA ASP A 458 -3.10 -17.26 -7.16
C ASP A 458 -3.25 -15.74 -7.36
N ARG A 459 -4.45 -15.18 -7.19
CA ARG A 459 -4.70 -13.74 -7.34
C ARG A 459 -4.95 -13.09 -5.98
N PRO A 460 -4.29 -11.95 -5.71
CA PRO A 460 -4.66 -11.08 -4.60
C PRO A 460 -6.12 -10.65 -4.71
N LEU A 461 -6.90 -10.75 -3.62
CA LEU A 461 -8.33 -10.45 -3.62
C LEU A 461 -8.66 -9.18 -2.82
N SER A 462 -9.50 -8.32 -3.41
CA SER A 462 -10.25 -7.31 -2.65
C SER A 462 -11.66 -7.84 -2.37
N LEU A 463 -12.02 -7.95 -1.11
CA LEU A 463 -13.30 -8.54 -0.66
C LEU A 463 -14.30 -7.43 -0.37
N ASN A 464 -15.41 -7.36 -1.09
CA ASN A 464 -16.49 -6.44 -0.75
C ASN A 464 -17.45 -7.12 0.22
N ARG A 465 -17.35 -6.73 1.50
CA ARG A 465 -18.02 -7.39 2.62
C ARG A 465 -19.27 -6.61 3.05
N HIS A 466 -20.36 -7.34 3.21
CA HIS A 466 -21.65 -6.88 3.72
C HIS A 466 -22.13 -7.79 4.86
N PRO A 467 -21.47 -7.77 6.05
CA PRO A 467 -21.80 -8.69 7.13
C PRO A 467 -23.26 -8.59 7.61
N ASN A 468 -23.91 -7.45 7.36
CA ASN A 468 -25.28 -7.12 7.76
C ASN A 468 -26.26 -7.02 6.57
N GLY A 469 -25.90 -7.56 5.41
CA GLY A 469 -26.71 -7.50 4.19
C GLY A 469 -26.54 -6.20 3.40
N ILE A 470 -27.17 -6.15 2.23
CA ILE A 470 -26.94 -5.10 1.22
C ILE A 470 -27.54 -3.73 1.58
N ASP A 471 -28.54 -3.70 2.47
CA ASP A 471 -29.17 -2.46 2.95
C ASP A 471 -28.34 -1.75 4.04
N ALA A 472 -27.33 -2.43 4.58
CA ALA A 472 -26.41 -1.88 5.56
C ALA A 472 -25.08 -1.49 4.91
N PRO A 473 -24.29 -0.57 5.51
CA PRO A 473 -22.97 -0.24 5.01
C PRO A 473 -22.08 -1.49 4.86
N GLY A 474 -21.56 -1.70 3.65
CA GLY A 474 -20.48 -2.64 3.38
C GLY A 474 -19.12 -1.95 3.41
N PHE A 475 -18.06 -2.74 3.24
CA PHE A 475 -16.69 -2.23 3.14
C PHE A 475 -15.82 -3.14 2.28
N PHE A 476 -14.81 -2.56 1.63
CA PHE A 476 -13.77 -3.31 0.95
C PHE A 476 -12.66 -3.69 1.94
N GLN A 477 -12.34 -4.96 2.00
CA GLN A 477 -11.19 -5.48 2.72
C GLN A 477 -10.13 -5.93 1.72
N LYS A 478 -8.95 -5.32 1.83
CA LYS A 478 -7.74 -5.71 1.07
C LYS A 478 -6.70 -6.34 1.98
N ASP A 479 -6.53 -5.75 3.16
CA ASP A 479 -5.56 -6.13 4.17
C ASP A 479 -6.16 -7.16 5.13
N LEU A 480 -5.45 -8.26 5.35
CA LEU A 480 -5.79 -9.26 6.35
C LEU A 480 -5.11 -8.92 7.69
N ASP A 481 -5.83 -9.19 8.78
CA ASP A 481 -5.20 -9.31 10.09
C ASP A 481 -4.69 -10.75 10.22
N VAL A 482 -3.41 -10.96 9.90
CA VAL A 482 -2.78 -12.29 9.80
C VAL A 482 -2.77 -13.05 11.13
N ASP A 483 -2.92 -12.36 12.25
CA ASP A 483 -3.01 -12.97 13.58
C ASP A 483 -4.41 -13.57 13.85
N GLN A 484 -5.43 -13.16 13.08
CA GLN A 484 -6.83 -13.57 13.28
C GLN A 484 -7.36 -14.54 12.21
N ILE A 485 -6.54 -14.92 11.22
CA ILE A 485 -6.95 -15.87 10.19
C ILE A 485 -6.58 -17.31 10.57
N PRO A 486 -7.36 -18.32 10.12
CA PRO A 486 -6.93 -19.71 10.22
C PRO A 486 -5.59 -19.93 9.50
N SER A 487 -4.71 -20.74 10.08
CA SER A 487 -3.34 -20.98 9.58
C SER A 487 -3.27 -21.57 8.15
N TRP A 488 -4.37 -22.12 7.65
CA TRP A 488 -4.49 -22.67 6.30
C TRP A 488 -4.96 -21.65 5.25
N ILE A 489 -5.33 -20.43 5.66
CA ILE A 489 -5.61 -19.32 4.74
C ILE A 489 -4.29 -18.80 4.20
N LYS A 490 -4.20 -18.74 2.87
CA LYS A 490 -3.04 -18.17 2.19
C LYS A 490 -3.24 -16.68 1.97
N TYR A 491 -2.15 -15.94 2.06
CA TYR A 491 -2.09 -14.52 1.74
C TYR A 491 -0.78 -14.18 1.04
N ALA A 492 -0.71 -13.00 0.43
CA ALA A 492 0.49 -12.47 -0.20
C ALA A 492 0.69 -11.00 0.22
N PRO A 493 1.80 -10.67 0.91
CA PRO A 493 2.15 -9.29 1.20
C PRO A 493 2.55 -8.58 -0.10
N LEU A 494 1.83 -7.52 -0.45
CA LEU A 494 2.13 -6.70 -1.62
C LEU A 494 2.20 -5.23 -1.23
N PHE A 495 3.31 -4.58 -1.59
CA PHE A 495 3.51 -3.16 -1.31
C PHE A 495 2.43 -2.31 -1.98
N SER A 496 1.77 -1.47 -1.20
CA SER A 496 0.81 -0.48 -1.69
C SER A 496 1.42 0.91 -1.61
N GLU A 497 1.70 1.51 -2.76
CA GLU A 497 2.25 2.88 -2.83
C GLU A 497 1.35 3.90 -2.12
N SER A 498 0.03 3.78 -2.28
CA SER A 498 -0.93 4.69 -1.64
C SER A 498 -0.89 4.65 -0.12
N ASN A 499 -0.61 3.48 0.45
CA ASN A 499 -0.66 3.26 1.90
C ASN A 499 0.75 3.23 2.51
N ASN A 500 1.79 3.32 1.65
CA ASN A 500 3.20 3.21 1.99
C ASN A 500 3.51 2.04 2.94
N LYS A 501 2.84 0.91 2.73
CA LYS A 501 3.03 -0.33 3.51
C LYS A 501 2.71 -1.55 2.66
N ASP A 502 3.17 -2.71 3.10
CA ASP A 502 2.67 -3.98 2.58
C ASP A 502 1.23 -4.20 3.03
N ILE A 503 0.43 -4.73 2.10
CA ILE A 503 -0.95 -5.13 2.31
C ILE A 503 -1.00 -6.65 2.15
N ASP A 504 -1.52 -7.33 3.16
CA ASP A 504 -1.63 -8.79 3.18
C ASP A 504 -2.91 -9.23 2.46
N TYR A 505 -2.82 -9.42 1.15
CA TYR A 505 -3.97 -9.81 0.33
C TYR A 505 -4.28 -11.29 0.47
N LEU A 506 -5.56 -11.62 0.67
CA LEU A 506 -6.03 -13.02 0.65
C LEU A 506 -5.81 -13.67 -0.72
N ILE A 507 -5.37 -14.93 -0.72
CA ILE A 507 -5.25 -15.80 -1.89
C ILE A 507 -6.23 -16.97 -1.78
N CYS A 508 -7.24 -17.02 -2.67
CA CYS A 508 -8.25 -18.07 -2.69
C CYS A 508 -7.93 -19.11 -3.77
N ASN A 509 -7.53 -20.31 -3.35
CA ASN A 509 -7.11 -21.40 -4.24
C ASN A 509 -7.99 -22.65 -4.12
N ASP A 510 -8.94 -22.67 -3.20
CA ASP A 510 -9.78 -23.84 -2.93
C ASP A 510 -11.12 -23.48 -2.28
N LEU A 511 -12.04 -24.44 -2.34
CA LEU A 511 -13.39 -24.32 -1.79
C LEU A 511 -13.43 -23.92 -0.30
N PRO A 512 -12.61 -24.50 0.62
CA PRO A 512 -12.62 -24.08 2.03
C PRO A 512 -12.31 -22.60 2.22
N THR A 513 -11.33 -22.08 1.47
CA THR A 513 -10.99 -20.65 1.50
C THR A 513 -12.14 -19.80 0.96
N LEU A 514 -12.78 -20.24 -0.13
CA LEU A 514 -13.93 -19.57 -0.72
C LEU A 514 -15.12 -19.49 0.26
N LEU A 515 -15.47 -20.60 0.91
CA LEU A 515 -16.57 -20.61 1.89
C LEU A 515 -16.23 -19.76 3.12
N TRP A 516 -14.99 -19.78 3.58
CA TRP A 516 -14.55 -18.95 4.71
C TRP A 516 -14.70 -17.46 4.43
N MET A 517 -14.24 -16.96 3.27
CA MET A 517 -14.38 -15.55 2.92
C MET A 517 -15.84 -15.12 2.73
N VAL A 518 -16.68 -15.97 2.12
CA VAL A 518 -18.12 -15.71 1.98
C VAL A 518 -18.79 -15.69 3.37
N ASN A 519 -18.37 -16.57 4.27
CA ASN A 519 -18.84 -16.59 5.65
C ASN A 519 -18.50 -15.32 6.44
N LEU A 520 -17.40 -14.63 6.10
CA LEU A 520 -17.08 -13.29 6.63
C LEU A 520 -18.00 -12.18 6.11
N GLY A 521 -18.97 -12.52 5.25
CA GLY A 521 -19.90 -11.61 4.62
C GLY A 521 -19.40 -11.05 3.29
N CYS A 522 -18.40 -11.65 2.66
CA CYS A 522 -17.98 -11.26 1.31
C CYS A 522 -19.06 -11.67 0.30
N ILE A 523 -19.77 -10.68 -0.25
CA ILE A 523 -20.76 -10.90 -1.32
C ILE A 523 -20.06 -10.88 -2.68
N GLU A 524 -19.17 -9.89 -2.88
CA GLU A 524 -18.50 -9.66 -4.16
C GLU A 524 -16.98 -9.81 -4.02
N ILE A 525 -16.41 -10.56 -4.95
CA ILE A 525 -15.02 -11.02 -4.96
C ILE A 525 -14.30 -10.36 -6.12
N ASN A 526 -13.25 -9.58 -5.82
CA ASN A 526 -12.53 -8.80 -6.82
C ASN A 526 -11.06 -9.24 -6.90
N PRO A 527 -10.70 -10.18 -7.79
CA PRO A 527 -9.32 -10.57 -8.00
C PRO A 527 -8.54 -9.50 -8.77
N TRP A 528 -7.25 -9.39 -8.48
CA TRP A 528 -6.34 -8.65 -9.33
C TRP A 528 -6.25 -9.27 -10.73
N LEU A 529 -5.99 -8.43 -11.73
CA LEU A 529 -5.73 -8.86 -13.10
C LEU A 529 -4.40 -9.62 -13.27
N SER A 530 -3.46 -9.46 -12.33
CA SER A 530 -2.21 -10.24 -12.22
C SER A 530 -2.30 -11.30 -11.11
N THR A 531 -1.30 -12.18 -11.06
CA THR A 531 -1.13 -13.14 -9.95
C THR A 531 -0.14 -12.60 -8.94
N TYR A 532 -0.19 -13.05 -7.68
CA TYR A 532 0.77 -12.61 -6.66
C TYR A 532 2.22 -13.00 -7.00
N LYS A 533 2.42 -13.99 -7.88
CA LYS A 533 3.74 -14.45 -8.36
C LYS A 533 4.35 -13.53 -9.41
N LYS A 534 3.52 -12.82 -10.16
CA LYS A 534 3.92 -11.81 -11.16
C LYS A 534 3.04 -10.58 -10.99
N PRO A 535 3.18 -9.86 -9.87
CA PRO A 535 2.22 -8.83 -9.47
C PRO A 535 2.16 -7.68 -10.46
N GLU A 536 3.23 -7.41 -11.21
CA GLU A 536 3.31 -6.30 -12.17
C GLU A 536 2.82 -6.65 -13.58
N ASN A 537 2.60 -7.94 -13.88
CA ASN A 537 2.23 -8.41 -15.22
C ASN A 537 0.82 -9.01 -15.22
N PRO A 538 -0.20 -8.25 -15.65
CA PRO A 538 -1.56 -8.75 -15.68
C PRO A 538 -1.73 -9.89 -16.69
N VAL A 539 -2.44 -10.92 -16.25
CA VAL A 539 -2.86 -12.06 -17.06
C VAL A 539 -4.03 -11.68 -17.96
N PHE A 540 -4.89 -10.78 -17.48
CA PHE A 540 -6.07 -10.27 -18.18
C PHE A 540 -6.03 -8.76 -18.29
N ALA A 541 -6.64 -8.21 -19.34
CA ALA A 541 -6.96 -6.79 -19.43
C ALA A 541 -8.46 -6.63 -19.60
N VAL A 542 -9.02 -5.52 -19.16
CA VAL A 542 -10.47 -5.28 -19.16
C VAL A 542 -10.83 -3.89 -19.69
N MET A 543 -11.76 -3.83 -20.63
CA MET A 543 -12.54 -2.62 -20.89
C MET A 543 -13.84 -2.71 -20.11
N ASP A 544 -14.05 -1.80 -19.15
CA ASP A 544 -15.29 -1.72 -18.38
C ASP A 544 -16.19 -0.63 -18.96
N LEU A 545 -17.38 -1.03 -19.41
CA LEU A 545 -18.39 -0.16 -19.98
C LEU A 545 -19.37 0.25 -18.87
N ASP A 546 -19.13 1.39 -18.22
CA ASP A 546 -20.00 1.90 -17.15
C ASP A 546 -21.01 2.91 -17.71
N PRO A 547 -22.32 2.56 -17.78
CA PRO A 547 -23.30 3.40 -18.47
C PRO A 547 -23.55 4.76 -17.79
N ASN A 548 -23.16 4.96 -16.53
CA ASN A 548 -23.28 6.23 -15.80
C ASN A 548 -24.52 7.10 -16.13
N ASP A 549 -25.65 6.77 -15.50
CA ASP A 549 -26.94 7.47 -15.66
C ASP A 549 -27.48 7.46 -17.11
N VAL A 550 -27.00 6.54 -17.97
CA VAL A 550 -27.66 6.18 -19.23
C VAL A 550 -28.79 5.20 -18.92
N ASP A 551 -30.01 5.59 -19.29
CA ASP A 551 -31.22 4.79 -19.08
C ASP A 551 -31.38 3.68 -20.13
N ASP A 552 -30.86 3.91 -21.35
CA ASP A 552 -30.96 2.98 -22.47
C ASP A 552 -29.75 2.02 -22.53
N PHE A 553 -30.00 0.77 -22.14
CA PHE A 553 -28.97 -0.27 -22.16
C PHE A 553 -28.59 -0.72 -23.59
N THR A 554 -29.41 -0.43 -24.60
CA THR A 554 -29.09 -0.80 -26.00
C THR A 554 -27.85 -0.07 -26.51
N GLU A 555 -27.58 1.15 -26.05
CA GLU A 555 -26.34 1.87 -26.37
C GLU A 555 -25.10 1.16 -25.79
N VAL A 556 -25.21 0.58 -24.59
CA VAL A 556 -24.13 -0.20 -23.98
C VAL A 556 -23.82 -1.45 -24.82
N VAL A 557 -24.86 -2.09 -25.34
CA VAL A 557 -24.75 -3.23 -26.25
C VAL A 557 -24.04 -2.83 -27.55
N ARG A 558 -24.45 -1.72 -28.19
CA ARG A 558 -23.81 -1.24 -29.43
C ARG A 558 -22.32 -0.94 -29.21
N VAL A 559 -21.98 -0.25 -28.13
CA VAL A 559 -20.59 0.05 -27.76
C VAL A 559 -19.79 -1.24 -27.51
N ALA A 560 -20.39 -2.24 -26.87
CA ALA A 560 -19.74 -3.53 -26.66
C ALA A 560 -19.47 -4.29 -27.96
N LEU A 561 -20.42 -4.29 -28.91
CA LEU A 561 -20.25 -4.89 -30.23
C LEU A 561 -19.16 -4.17 -31.03
N THR A 562 -19.10 -2.85 -30.99
CA THR A 562 -17.99 -2.10 -31.61
C THR A 562 -16.64 -2.44 -30.99
N ALA A 563 -16.57 -2.58 -29.67
CA ALA A 563 -15.33 -3.02 -29.01
C ALA A 563 -14.91 -4.42 -29.44
N ARG A 564 -15.86 -5.36 -29.62
CA ARG A 564 -15.61 -6.69 -30.19
C ARG A 564 -15.00 -6.58 -31.58
N ASP A 565 -15.67 -5.86 -32.48
CA ASP A 565 -15.29 -5.79 -33.88
C ASP A 565 -13.89 -5.18 -34.06
N ILE A 566 -13.55 -4.14 -33.29
CA ILE A 566 -12.21 -3.53 -33.29
C ILE A 566 -11.16 -4.55 -32.81
N LEU A 567 -11.42 -5.28 -31.72
CA LEU A 567 -10.49 -6.27 -31.18
C LEU A 567 -10.29 -7.44 -32.16
N GLU A 568 -11.35 -7.93 -32.79
CA GLU A 568 -11.29 -9.00 -33.78
C GLU A 568 -10.52 -8.56 -35.04
N GLN A 569 -10.71 -7.33 -35.51
CA GLN A 569 -9.91 -6.75 -36.60
C GLN A 569 -8.41 -6.69 -36.23
N MET A 570 -8.10 -6.37 -34.98
CA MET A 570 -6.74 -6.44 -34.43
C MET A 570 -6.23 -7.89 -34.26
N GLY A 571 -7.06 -8.90 -34.48
CA GLY A 571 -6.73 -10.32 -34.26
C GLY A 571 -6.62 -10.72 -32.80
N ILE A 572 -7.31 -10.00 -31.92
CA ILE A 572 -7.44 -10.35 -30.51
C ILE A 572 -8.84 -10.92 -30.29
N ARG A 573 -8.93 -12.11 -29.68
CA ARG A 573 -10.22 -12.67 -29.27
C ARG A 573 -10.73 -11.97 -27.99
N PRO A 574 -11.90 -11.30 -28.04
CA PRO A 574 -12.47 -10.67 -26.87
C PRO A 574 -13.49 -11.59 -26.17
N TYR A 575 -13.56 -11.48 -24.85
CA TYR A 575 -14.48 -12.24 -24.00
C TYR A 575 -15.37 -11.29 -23.23
N ILE A 576 -16.67 -11.53 -23.16
CA ILE A 576 -17.61 -10.60 -22.52
C ILE A 576 -18.38 -11.25 -21.36
N LYS A 577 -18.67 -10.44 -20.34
CA LYS A 577 -19.56 -10.79 -19.24
C LYS A 577 -20.41 -9.61 -18.83
N THR A 578 -21.58 -9.88 -18.26
CA THR A 578 -22.29 -8.87 -17.48
C THR A 578 -21.42 -8.46 -16.28
N SER A 579 -21.45 -7.18 -15.92
CA SER A 579 -20.89 -6.77 -14.62
C SER A 579 -21.70 -7.40 -13.47
N GLY A 580 -22.98 -7.71 -13.68
CA GLY A 580 -23.93 -8.04 -12.62
C GLY A 580 -24.43 -6.79 -11.87
N SER A 581 -24.00 -5.59 -12.26
CA SER A 581 -24.44 -4.32 -11.69
C SER A 581 -25.23 -3.52 -12.73
N ARG A 582 -24.53 -2.71 -13.54
CA ARG A 582 -25.16 -1.84 -14.55
C ARG A 582 -24.55 -2.00 -15.94
N GLY A 583 -23.26 -2.35 -16.03
CA GLY A 583 -22.49 -2.36 -17.27
C GLY A 583 -22.05 -3.73 -17.74
N LEU A 584 -21.16 -3.75 -18.74
CA LEU A 584 -20.53 -4.92 -19.33
C LEU A 584 -19.02 -4.83 -19.19
N HIS A 585 -18.35 -5.97 -19.00
CA HIS A 585 -16.89 -6.03 -18.99
C HIS A 585 -16.40 -6.87 -20.18
N ILE A 586 -15.44 -6.33 -20.93
CA ILE A 586 -14.81 -7.01 -22.06
C ILE A 586 -13.37 -7.32 -21.70
N PHE A 587 -13.03 -8.60 -21.68
CA PHE A 587 -11.74 -9.13 -21.29
C PHE A 587 -10.93 -9.55 -22.52
N ILE A 588 -9.62 -9.35 -22.42
CA ILE A 588 -8.62 -9.96 -23.31
C ILE A 588 -7.52 -10.60 -22.47
N HIS A 589 -6.80 -11.57 -23.04
CA HIS A 589 -5.77 -12.34 -22.33
C HIS A 589 -4.35 -12.02 -22.84
N PRO A 590 -3.66 -10.98 -22.36
CA PRO A 590 -2.26 -10.68 -22.71
C PRO A 590 -1.24 -11.68 -22.14
N GLY A 591 -1.66 -12.68 -21.35
CA GLY A 591 -0.81 -13.79 -20.94
C GLY A 591 0.34 -13.44 -19.99
N ALA A 592 0.22 -12.36 -19.20
CA ALA A 592 1.28 -11.84 -18.32
C ALA A 592 2.61 -11.56 -19.04
N LYS A 593 2.53 -11.21 -20.33
CA LYS A 593 3.68 -10.82 -21.17
C LYS A 593 4.07 -9.36 -21.01
N TYR A 594 3.11 -8.50 -20.70
CA TYR A 594 3.26 -7.05 -20.60
C TYR A 594 2.99 -6.60 -19.16
N ASP A 595 3.54 -5.46 -18.76
CA ASP A 595 3.21 -4.86 -17.47
C ASP A 595 1.86 -4.13 -17.49
N TYR A 596 1.41 -3.69 -16.30
CA TYR A 596 0.18 -2.93 -16.16
C TYR A 596 0.15 -1.62 -16.97
N GLU A 597 1.28 -0.95 -17.16
CA GLU A 597 1.31 0.32 -17.88
C GLU A 597 1.02 0.12 -19.38
N ILE A 598 1.71 -0.83 -20.01
CA ILE A 598 1.49 -1.20 -21.41
C ILE A 598 0.05 -1.65 -21.63
N VAL A 599 -0.47 -2.51 -20.75
CA VAL A 599 -1.83 -3.05 -20.86
C VAL A 599 -2.88 -1.96 -20.69
N LYS A 600 -2.73 -1.09 -19.68
CA LYS A 600 -3.60 0.07 -19.48
C LYS A 600 -3.59 1.00 -20.70
N ASN A 601 -2.42 1.28 -21.26
CA ASN A 601 -2.29 2.17 -22.42
C ASN A 601 -2.93 1.54 -23.68
N PHE A 602 -2.81 0.23 -23.87
CA PHE A 602 -3.51 -0.48 -24.95
C PHE A 602 -5.03 -0.39 -24.82
N ILE A 603 -5.58 -0.64 -23.62
CA ILE A 603 -7.03 -0.50 -23.38
C ILE A 603 -7.49 0.95 -23.50
N HIS A 604 -6.66 1.93 -23.11
CA HIS A 604 -6.96 3.34 -23.33
C HIS A 604 -7.06 3.65 -24.83
N TYR A 605 -6.12 3.15 -25.64
CA TYR A 605 -6.15 3.29 -27.10
C TYR A 605 -7.41 2.64 -27.71
N LEU A 606 -7.76 1.42 -27.29
CA LEU A 606 -9.04 0.80 -27.66
C LEU A 606 -10.23 1.70 -27.31
N GLY A 607 -10.22 2.30 -26.12
CA GLY A 607 -11.23 3.26 -25.69
C GLY A 607 -11.32 4.49 -26.60
N GLN A 608 -10.19 4.99 -27.10
CA GLN A 608 -10.17 6.10 -28.06
C GLN A 608 -10.78 5.72 -29.41
N LEU A 609 -10.50 4.50 -29.90
CA LEU A 609 -11.09 3.99 -31.13
C LEU A 609 -12.60 3.82 -31.01
N ILE A 610 -13.07 3.22 -29.91
CA ILE A 610 -14.51 3.10 -29.62
C ILE A 610 -15.15 4.48 -29.52
N HIS A 611 -14.52 5.41 -28.80
CA HIS A 611 -15.03 6.77 -28.63
C HIS A 611 -15.14 7.53 -29.95
N SER A 612 -14.20 7.33 -30.88
CA SER A 612 -14.23 7.95 -32.20
C SER A 612 -15.44 7.52 -33.05
N GLN A 613 -15.95 6.30 -32.82
CA GLN A 613 -17.13 5.77 -33.49
C GLN A 613 -18.43 6.11 -32.76
N HIS A 614 -18.36 6.37 -31.45
CA HIS A 614 -19.51 6.66 -30.58
C HIS A 614 -19.31 7.94 -29.74
N PRO A 615 -18.96 9.11 -30.33
CA PRO A 615 -18.54 10.29 -29.57
C PRO A 615 -19.66 10.89 -28.71
N ASP A 616 -20.91 10.73 -29.15
CA ASP A 616 -22.08 11.28 -28.48
C ASP A 616 -22.52 10.46 -27.27
N THR A 617 -22.32 9.15 -27.31
CA THR A 617 -22.80 8.21 -26.28
C THR A 617 -21.70 7.73 -25.33
N THR A 618 -20.43 7.94 -25.65
CA THR A 618 -19.29 7.47 -24.84
C THR A 618 -18.39 8.61 -24.33
N SER A 619 -17.59 8.33 -23.30
CA SER A 619 -16.60 9.26 -22.77
C SER A 619 -15.40 8.53 -22.16
N LEU A 620 -14.21 9.14 -22.28
CA LEU A 620 -12.98 8.74 -21.58
C LEU A 620 -12.68 9.64 -20.36
N GLU A 621 -13.48 10.69 -20.13
CA GLU A 621 -13.32 11.56 -18.96
C GLU A 621 -13.60 10.76 -17.69
N ARG A 622 -12.80 10.95 -16.64
CA ARG A 622 -12.97 10.20 -15.41
C ARG A 622 -14.11 10.76 -14.56
N SER A 623 -14.23 12.09 -14.50
CA SER A 623 -15.16 12.77 -13.61
C SER A 623 -16.62 12.56 -14.03
N PRO A 624 -17.47 11.91 -13.22
CA PRO A 624 -18.89 11.67 -13.57
C PRO A 624 -19.65 12.96 -13.90
N SER A 625 -19.33 14.07 -13.21
CA SER A 625 -19.93 15.38 -13.42
C SER A 625 -19.70 15.96 -14.82
N LYS A 626 -18.62 15.55 -15.50
CA LYS A 626 -18.21 16.02 -16.82
C LYS A 626 -18.66 15.10 -17.96
N ARG A 627 -19.29 13.96 -17.64
CA ARG A 627 -19.72 12.93 -18.60
C ARG A 627 -21.15 12.44 -18.35
N LYS A 628 -22.05 13.38 -18.01
CA LYS A 628 -23.46 13.06 -17.73
C LYS A 628 -24.09 12.36 -18.93
N LYS A 629 -24.84 11.27 -18.69
CA LYS A 629 -25.55 10.48 -19.71
C LYS A 629 -24.63 9.93 -20.82
N LYS A 630 -23.38 9.61 -20.48
CA LYS A 630 -22.43 8.96 -21.39
C LYS A 630 -21.84 7.72 -20.74
N ILE A 631 -21.67 6.68 -21.54
CA ILE A 631 -21.00 5.43 -21.17
C ILE A 631 -19.52 5.74 -20.95
N TYR A 632 -19.02 5.48 -19.74
CA TYR A 632 -17.61 5.51 -19.47
C TYR A 632 -16.93 4.32 -20.14
N LEU A 633 -15.85 4.60 -20.87
CA LEU A 633 -14.92 3.58 -21.31
C LEU A 633 -13.80 3.50 -20.25
N ASP A 634 -14.05 2.77 -19.17
CA ASP A 634 -13.15 2.72 -18.02
C ASP A 634 -11.96 1.79 -18.27
N PHE A 635 -10.91 2.37 -18.86
CA PHE A 635 -9.61 1.73 -19.00
C PHE A 635 -8.79 1.72 -17.71
N LEU A 636 -9.17 2.51 -16.70
CA LEU A 636 -8.40 2.66 -15.45
C LEU A 636 -8.52 1.46 -14.52
N GLN A 637 -9.46 0.54 -14.79
CA GLN A 637 -9.52 -0.79 -14.17
C GLN A 637 -8.27 -1.62 -14.42
N ASN A 638 -7.45 -1.26 -15.43
CA ASN A 638 -6.16 -1.88 -15.72
C ASN A 638 -5.00 -1.27 -14.92
N ARG A 639 -5.26 -0.56 -13.83
CA ARG A 639 -4.21 -0.18 -12.87
C ARG A 639 -4.02 -1.30 -11.86
N ARG A 640 -2.83 -1.33 -11.25
CA ARG A 640 -2.50 -2.24 -10.17
C ARG A 640 -3.51 -2.11 -9.01
N GLY A 641 -3.98 -3.25 -8.50
CA GLY A 641 -4.87 -3.32 -7.33
C GLY A 641 -6.28 -2.72 -7.47
N GLN A 642 -6.76 -2.48 -8.70
CA GLN A 642 -8.14 -2.08 -8.95
C GLN A 642 -9.12 -3.24 -8.79
N THR A 643 -10.38 -2.91 -8.50
CA THR A 643 -11.44 -3.86 -8.18
C THR A 643 -12.28 -4.17 -9.41
N ILE A 644 -12.21 -5.42 -9.88
CA ILE A 644 -13.08 -5.94 -10.93
C ILE A 644 -13.73 -7.23 -10.45
N ALA A 645 -15.06 -7.32 -10.50
CA ALA A 645 -15.76 -8.52 -10.02
C ALA A 645 -15.34 -9.74 -10.86
N ALA A 646 -14.99 -10.84 -10.20
CA ALA A 646 -14.66 -12.10 -10.87
C ALA A 646 -15.84 -12.61 -11.72
N PRO A 647 -15.58 -13.37 -12.80
CA PRO A 647 -16.60 -14.23 -13.39
C PRO A 647 -17.28 -15.07 -12.31
N TYR A 648 -18.60 -15.14 -12.37
CA TYR A 648 -19.46 -15.84 -11.41
C TYR A 648 -19.50 -15.26 -9.98
N SER A 649 -18.87 -14.10 -9.72
CA SER A 649 -19.04 -13.41 -8.44
C SER A 649 -20.47 -12.86 -8.34
N ALA A 650 -21.13 -13.10 -7.20
CA ALA A 650 -22.35 -12.42 -6.82
C ALA A 650 -22.08 -10.92 -6.59
N ARG A 651 -23.13 -10.10 -6.70
CA ARG A 651 -23.10 -8.64 -6.53
C ARG A 651 -24.05 -8.22 -5.41
N PRO A 652 -23.71 -7.21 -4.59
CA PRO A 652 -24.59 -6.66 -3.56
C PRO A 652 -25.67 -5.75 -4.19
N LYS A 653 -26.50 -6.35 -5.03
CA LYS A 653 -27.58 -5.70 -5.79
C LYS A 653 -28.88 -6.46 -5.59
N PRO A 654 -30.05 -5.80 -5.71
CA PRO A 654 -31.35 -6.46 -5.64
C PRO A 654 -31.40 -7.72 -6.52
N GLY A 655 -31.96 -8.81 -5.99
CA GLY A 655 -32.02 -10.12 -6.66
C GLY A 655 -30.74 -10.96 -6.62
N ALA A 656 -29.69 -10.53 -5.90
CA ALA A 656 -28.39 -11.22 -5.83
C ALA A 656 -27.83 -11.56 -7.22
N THR A 657 -27.68 -10.53 -8.04
CA THR A 657 -27.20 -10.67 -9.42
C THR A 657 -25.75 -11.17 -9.47
N VAL A 658 -25.38 -11.76 -10.60
CA VAL A 658 -24.06 -12.40 -10.80
C VAL A 658 -23.35 -11.79 -12.01
N SER A 659 -22.04 -11.55 -11.87
CA SER A 659 -21.20 -11.18 -13.02
C SER A 659 -20.99 -12.38 -13.93
N THR A 660 -21.73 -12.46 -15.03
CA THR A 660 -21.92 -13.72 -15.76
C THR A 660 -21.33 -13.64 -17.17
N PRO A 661 -20.38 -14.54 -17.53
CA PRO A 661 -19.92 -14.75 -18.89
C PRO A 661 -21.07 -14.96 -19.89
N LEU A 662 -20.93 -14.36 -21.06
CA LEU A 662 -21.89 -14.40 -22.16
C LEU A 662 -21.23 -14.87 -23.46
N GLU A 663 -22.03 -15.48 -24.32
CA GLU A 663 -21.74 -15.58 -25.74
C GLU A 663 -21.99 -14.21 -26.39
N TRP A 664 -21.25 -13.88 -27.45
CA TRP A 664 -21.44 -12.61 -28.15
C TRP A 664 -22.84 -12.46 -28.76
N ASP A 665 -23.49 -13.56 -29.16
CA ASP A 665 -24.86 -13.56 -29.69
C ASP A 665 -25.91 -13.17 -28.64
N GLU A 666 -25.59 -13.28 -27.35
CA GLU A 666 -26.44 -12.84 -26.25
C GLU A 666 -26.32 -11.33 -25.97
N VAL A 667 -25.31 -10.67 -26.55
CA VAL A 667 -25.08 -9.23 -26.42
C VAL A 667 -25.92 -8.50 -27.47
N ASN A 668 -27.23 -8.48 -27.22
CA ASN A 668 -28.23 -7.85 -28.07
C ASN A 668 -29.24 -7.04 -27.23
N GLU A 669 -30.21 -6.39 -27.88
CA GLU A 669 -31.18 -5.49 -27.23
C GLU A 669 -32.07 -6.15 -26.16
N SER A 670 -32.17 -7.49 -26.16
CA SER A 670 -32.93 -8.24 -25.15
C SER A 670 -32.14 -8.55 -23.87
N LEU A 671 -30.85 -8.20 -23.83
CA LEU A 671 -29.97 -8.48 -22.71
C LEU A 671 -30.41 -7.71 -21.45
N ASP A 672 -30.76 -8.47 -20.41
CA ASP A 672 -31.09 -7.93 -19.10
C ASP A 672 -30.16 -8.53 -18.03
N ILE A 673 -29.27 -7.69 -17.50
CA ILE A 673 -28.29 -8.07 -16.48
C ILE A 673 -28.98 -8.64 -15.22
N LYS A 674 -30.19 -8.18 -14.89
CA LYS A 674 -30.91 -8.60 -13.68
C LYS A 674 -31.37 -10.05 -13.73
N LYS A 675 -31.42 -10.65 -14.92
CA LYS A 675 -31.81 -12.05 -15.10
C LYS A 675 -30.74 -13.04 -14.66
N PHE A 676 -29.49 -12.61 -14.45
CA PHE A 676 -28.43 -13.50 -13.99
C PHE A 676 -28.26 -13.38 -12.49
N THR A 677 -28.66 -14.42 -11.74
CA THR A 677 -28.69 -14.42 -10.27
C THR A 677 -28.04 -15.68 -9.71
N ILE A 678 -27.78 -15.69 -8.40
CA ILE A 678 -27.25 -16.86 -7.71
C ILE A 678 -28.13 -18.12 -7.88
N PHE A 679 -29.43 -17.95 -8.15
CA PHE A 679 -30.37 -19.07 -8.24
C PHE A 679 -30.43 -19.76 -9.61
N ASN A 680 -29.97 -19.10 -10.68
CA ASN A 680 -30.06 -19.64 -12.04
C ASN A 680 -28.72 -19.79 -12.76
N THR A 681 -27.65 -19.20 -12.22
CA THR A 681 -26.31 -19.26 -12.82
C THR A 681 -25.80 -20.69 -12.94
N LEU A 682 -26.01 -21.55 -11.92
CA LEU A 682 -25.57 -22.95 -12.00
C LEU A 682 -26.34 -23.74 -13.06
N LYS A 683 -27.66 -23.54 -13.17
CA LYS A 683 -28.46 -24.17 -14.22
C LYS A 683 -27.92 -23.80 -15.60
N ARG A 684 -27.65 -22.50 -15.81
CA ARG A 684 -27.04 -22.00 -17.04
C ARG A 684 -25.68 -22.63 -17.32
N LEU A 685 -24.83 -22.77 -16.31
CA LEU A 685 -23.51 -23.43 -16.43
C LEU A 685 -23.63 -24.91 -16.81
N ARG A 686 -24.64 -25.61 -16.30
CA ARG A 686 -24.90 -27.02 -16.68
C ARG A 686 -25.41 -27.15 -18.11
N GLU A 687 -26.17 -26.16 -18.59
CA GLU A 687 -26.74 -26.15 -19.95
C GLU A 687 -25.72 -25.71 -21.01
N LYS A 688 -24.97 -24.62 -20.76
CA LYS A 688 -24.03 -24.03 -21.73
C LYS A 688 -22.57 -24.42 -21.52
N GLY A 689 -22.22 -24.93 -20.35
CA GLY A 689 -20.83 -25.06 -19.92
C GLY A 689 -20.22 -23.73 -19.47
N ASP A 690 -18.91 -23.76 -19.19
CA ASP A 690 -18.13 -22.55 -18.90
C ASP A 690 -17.65 -21.91 -20.22
N LEU A 691 -18.30 -20.82 -20.60
CA LEU A 691 -18.00 -20.06 -21.82
C LEU A 691 -16.59 -19.45 -21.84
N TRP A 692 -15.96 -19.33 -20.67
CA TRP A 692 -14.61 -18.78 -20.50
C TRP A 692 -13.59 -19.86 -20.12
N LYS A 693 -13.95 -21.15 -20.17
CA LYS A 693 -13.06 -22.28 -19.83
C LYS A 693 -11.67 -22.17 -20.47
N ASP A 694 -11.64 -21.75 -21.74
CA ASP A 694 -10.44 -21.64 -22.55
C ASP A 694 -9.91 -20.20 -22.67
N ILE A 695 -10.33 -19.27 -21.80
CA ILE A 695 -9.89 -17.86 -21.87
C ILE A 695 -8.36 -17.69 -21.79
N THR A 696 -7.66 -18.67 -21.20
CA THR A 696 -6.20 -18.66 -21.06
C THR A 696 -5.45 -19.40 -22.19
N SER A 697 -6.17 -20.04 -23.12
CA SER A 697 -5.55 -20.73 -24.25
C SER A 697 -5.15 -19.78 -25.37
N ASP A 698 -5.80 -18.63 -25.48
CA ASP A 698 -5.62 -17.68 -26.59
C ASP A 698 -4.98 -16.37 -26.11
N LYS A 699 -3.66 -16.25 -26.31
CA LYS A 699 -2.88 -15.10 -25.82
C LYS A 699 -2.90 -13.97 -26.84
N ALA A 700 -3.45 -12.83 -26.43
CA ALA A 700 -3.41 -11.59 -27.18
C ALA A 700 -1.96 -11.08 -27.32
N ASP A 701 -1.45 -10.99 -28.55
CA ASP A 701 -0.20 -10.28 -28.85
C ASP A 701 -0.50 -8.81 -29.17
N LEU A 702 -0.37 -7.96 -28.14
CA LEU A 702 -0.65 -6.53 -28.27
C LEU A 702 0.25 -5.84 -29.31
N LYS A 703 1.47 -6.35 -29.54
CA LYS A 703 2.38 -5.78 -30.54
C LYS A 703 1.94 -6.14 -31.96
N ALA A 704 1.45 -7.36 -32.17
CA ALA A 704 0.91 -7.76 -33.46
C ALA A 704 -0.41 -7.02 -33.75
N ALA A 705 -1.25 -6.84 -32.73
CA ALA A 705 -2.49 -6.08 -32.80
C ALA A 705 -2.27 -4.64 -33.26
N LEU A 706 -1.30 -3.92 -32.68
CA LEU A 706 -0.99 -2.53 -33.04
C LEU A 706 -0.39 -2.34 -34.45
N LYS A 707 -0.03 -3.43 -35.15
CA LYS A 707 0.46 -3.36 -36.53
C LYS A 707 -0.65 -3.45 -37.58
N LYS A 708 -1.82 -3.95 -37.17
CA LYS A 708 -3.03 -3.96 -37.99
C LYS A 708 -3.76 -2.65 -37.76
#